data_AF-A0ABD0T7A9-F1
#
_entry.id   AF-A0ABD0T7A9-F1
#
_cell.length_a   1.000
_cell.length_b   1.000
_cell.length_c   1.000
_cell.angle_alpha   90.00
_cell.angle_beta   90.00
_cell.angle_gamma   90.00
#
_symmetry.space_group_name_H-M   'P 1'
#
loop_
_entity.id
_entity.type
_entity.pdbx_description
1 polymer ?
#
loop_
_entity_poly.entity_id
_entity_poly.type
_entity_poly.pdbx_seq_one_letter_code
_entity_poly.pdbx_strand_id
1 'polypeptide(L)'
;MEHIRQFDWCSSRPDTYFISESDIDNSVTEKILRNKFFDPLISSDSEDDSKPKEKINWDEIFKKKKNDKLHRTVVPGFHPVPPFPKLSSLNGQQHYQLLKVLCAQNPDILPGEFIGRPSKQDHRIFEELKEAYAKEQKEFKDWAKTMWTSNHCVRALRPKPPIELVYDAEFKVAAHRLESFPKNYSLAAQIPLESANANCELVHEKVLIKVNNSSLPQIEIPDMSSRVYILNPYPAPEPCSKHPCRFTLPNESSMSILPLTEVQRELAQYAADNGAQYIASEEALRCLVEVGRRWLLALSVCQVMSMDGTPVPVVVLDSEFALQREAAPARTLAAFRRLLEHALVPPLEVKQANNKSEPAPTNKQAASTKQATNGADDMDDSDEDDDHLVIDTDDLPNTTDEQTAMETECSEENDEEEGSKHCEKGSKENDKSSKEKTTDAHNTSFDNSFDFFNCTCRDTFDKPPLRSYKKWKVVNKGTNDKYSIIVHTPHRAKGPGGEVVMEAVPEYQLELGASELPPHTVRSQALALMLRKNASILNVRIDSATGEIVTTEAVYHEDFVKEHSDVVASVSSRLFTALDQLQGLLPGHYVLQHELAHGNNAILYRPVPGGDGLTLNFECATLADADEAKSVRAPPTISPALLPIHKYRRILPCAFTPYPNQLPREPRRPATRQKTPPQAIKWPKRKGKKKKNNNNSNNN
;
A
#
# COMPACT_ATOMS: atom_id res chain seq x y z
N MET A 1 19.80 27.04 39.27
CA MET A 1 19.05 28.01 40.10
C MET A 1 20.01 29.01 40.73
N GLU A 2 21.05 28.60 41.46
CA GLU A 2 22.01 29.56 42.06
C GLU A 2 22.68 30.46 41.01
N HIS A 3 23.05 29.90 39.85
CA HIS A 3 23.57 30.68 38.70
C HIS A 3 22.66 31.80 38.18
N ILE A 4 21.37 31.86 38.56
CA ILE A 4 20.48 32.99 38.21
C ILE A 4 20.52 34.04 39.32
N ARG A 5 20.46 33.62 40.60
CA ARG A 5 20.60 34.50 41.76
C ARG A 5 21.93 35.28 41.78
N GLN A 6 22.99 34.78 41.15
CA GLN A 6 24.26 35.51 41.01
C GLN A 6 24.16 36.79 40.16
N PHE A 7 23.10 36.96 39.36
CA PHE A 7 22.91 38.12 38.47
C PHE A 7 21.62 38.90 38.75
N ASP A 8 20.77 38.45 39.68
CA ASP A 8 19.58 39.19 40.13
C ASP A 8 19.90 39.88 41.47
N TRP A 9 20.17 41.18 41.43
CA TRP A 9 20.69 41.96 42.56
C TRP A 9 19.63 42.28 43.63
N CYS A 10 19.13 41.25 44.32
CA CYS A 10 18.30 41.39 45.51
C CYS A 10 19.15 41.67 46.76
N SER A 11 18.60 42.45 47.70
CA SER A 11 19.29 42.90 48.93
C SER A 11 19.14 41.93 50.12
N SER A 12 18.32 40.89 50.01
CA SER A 12 18.02 39.92 51.07
C SER A 12 19.06 38.78 51.16
N ARG A 13 19.16 38.14 52.33
CA ARG A 13 20.16 37.09 52.59
C ARG A 13 19.82 35.77 51.86
N PRO A 14 20.82 34.99 51.37
CA PRO A 14 20.56 34.02 50.29
C PRO A 14 19.77 32.76 50.67
N ASP A 15 19.72 32.40 51.95
CA ASP A 15 19.50 30.99 52.33
C ASP A 15 18.06 30.64 52.77
N THR A 16 17.16 31.63 52.91
CA THR A 16 15.80 31.39 53.45
C THR A 16 14.68 31.44 52.40
N TYR A 17 14.74 32.36 51.42
CA TYR A 17 13.70 32.55 50.41
C TYR A 17 14.31 32.86 49.03
N PHE A 18 13.54 32.74 47.94
CA PHE A 18 14.02 33.04 46.58
C PHE A 18 14.03 34.54 46.29
N ILE A 19 12.91 35.20 46.55
CA ILE A 19 12.63 36.64 46.58
C ILE A 19 11.58 36.79 47.70
N SER A 20 11.72 37.77 48.62
CA SER A 20 10.64 38.09 49.58
C SER A 20 9.66 39.10 48.96
N GLU A 21 8.44 39.24 49.49
CA GLU A 21 7.47 40.20 48.94
C GLU A 21 7.99 41.65 48.91
N SER A 22 8.85 42.03 49.86
CA SER A 22 9.56 43.32 49.89
C SER A 22 10.69 43.46 48.85
N ASP A 23 11.19 42.36 48.29
CA ASP A 23 12.22 42.35 47.24
C ASP A 23 11.62 42.34 45.81
N ILE A 24 10.32 42.04 45.65
CA ILE A 24 9.66 41.84 44.35
C ILE A 24 9.84 43.06 43.43
N ASP A 25 9.49 44.27 43.89
CA ASP A 25 9.64 45.49 43.10
C ASP A 25 11.12 45.91 42.90
N ASN A 26 12.08 45.21 43.52
CA ASN A 26 13.52 45.46 43.36
C ASN A 26 14.23 44.47 42.43
N SER A 27 13.77 43.22 42.33
CA SER A 27 14.34 42.19 41.43
C SER A 27 14.45 42.66 39.97
N VAL A 28 15.60 42.40 39.35
CA VAL A 28 15.85 42.57 37.92
C VAL A 28 15.00 41.59 37.11
N THR A 29 14.87 40.35 37.56
CA THR A 29 14.02 39.34 36.90
C THR A 29 12.56 39.79 36.86
N GLU A 30 12.04 40.35 37.95
CA GLU A 30 10.68 40.87 38.01
C GLU A 30 10.48 42.07 37.07
N LYS A 31 11.41 43.03 37.11
CA LYS A 31 11.40 44.21 36.24
C LYS A 31 11.43 43.83 34.76
N ILE A 32 12.15 42.77 34.38
CA ILE A 32 12.13 42.23 33.02
C ILE A 32 10.74 41.65 32.70
N LEU A 33 10.19 40.81 33.58
CA LEU A 33 8.87 40.18 33.40
C LEU A 33 7.69 41.17 33.38
N ARG A 34 7.84 42.36 33.97
CA ARG A 34 6.84 43.45 33.94
C ARG A 34 7.13 44.56 32.90
N ASN A 35 8.12 44.39 32.00
CA ASN A 35 8.60 45.43 31.06
C ASN A 35 8.97 46.77 31.75
N LYS A 36 9.47 46.71 33.00
CA LYS A 36 9.97 47.84 33.80
C LYS A 36 11.52 47.92 33.82
N PHE A 37 12.22 46.95 33.23
CA PHE A 37 13.68 46.94 33.18
C PHE A 37 14.23 47.93 32.15
N PHE A 38 15.24 48.69 32.56
CA PHE A 38 16.03 49.59 31.71
C PHE A 38 17.49 49.12 31.75
N ASP A 39 18.18 49.20 30.62
CA ASP A 39 19.60 48.83 30.54
C ASP A 39 20.47 49.94 31.19
N PRO A 40 21.20 49.64 32.29
CA PRO A 40 22.05 50.64 32.94
C PRO A 40 23.24 51.09 32.09
N LEU A 41 23.65 50.33 31.06
CA LEU A 41 24.75 50.71 30.16
C LEU A 41 24.35 51.80 29.15
N ILE A 42 23.06 52.09 29.00
CA ILE A 42 22.52 53.20 28.20
C ILE A 42 22.40 54.48 29.06
N SER A 43 22.71 54.41 30.37
CA SER A 43 22.38 55.44 31.37
C SER A 43 23.55 56.35 31.79
N SER A 44 24.58 56.53 30.94
CA SER A 44 25.63 57.53 31.15
C SER A 44 25.60 58.58 30.03
N ASP A 45 25.89 59.82 30.40
CA ASP A 45 26.29 60.93 29.52
C ASP A 45 25.18 61.64 28.68
N SER A 46 24.02 61.93 29.28
CA SER A 46 23.23 63.13 28.88
C SER A 46 22.29 63.66 29.99
N GLU A 47 22.49 64.89 30.46
CA GLU A 47 21.57 65.63 31.34
C GLU A 47 20.40 66.27 30.55
N ASP A 48 19.63 65.46 29.83
CA ASP A 48 18.49 65.91 29.02
C ASP A 48 17.26 65.01 29.26
N ASP A 49 16.51 65.31 30.33
CA ASP A 49 15.33 64.54 30.78
C ASP A 49 14.09 64.70 29.86
N SER A 50 14.26 65.24 28.64
CA SER A 50 13.18 65.52 27.69
C SER A 50 12.82 64.36 26.75
N LYS A 51 13.60 63.27 26.72
CA LYS A 51 13.37 62.10 25.83
C LYS A 51 12.81 60.90 26.60
N PRO A 52 11.75 60.23 26.09
CA PRO A 52 11.22 59.02 26.73
C PRO A 52 12.22 57.87 26.60
N LYS A 53 12.79 57.45 27.75
CA LYS A 53 13.78 56.37 27.87
C LYS A 53 13.24 55.09 27.20
N GLU A 54 13.95 54.58 26.21
CA GLU A 54 13.49 53.46 25.38
C GLU A 54 13.28 52.19 26.24
N LYS A 55 12.02 51.79 26.40
CA LYS A 55 11.64 50.59 27.14
C LYS A 55 11.80 49.37 26.25
N ILE A 56 12.69 48.46 26.63
CA ILE A 56 12.82 47.16 25.98
C ILE A 56 11.52 46.37 26.21
N ASN A 57 10.77 46.15 25.12
CA ASN A 57 9.52 45.40 25.14
C ASN A 57 9.79 43.88 25.12
N TRP A 58 10.05 43.32 26.30
CA TRP A 58 10.38 41.90 26.46
C TRP A 58 9.24 40.98 26.03
N ASP A 59 7.97 41.40 26.16
CA ASP A 59 6.83 40.66 25.60
C ASP A 59 6.94 40.49 24.07
N GLU A 60 7.43 41.50 23.35
CA GLU A 60 7.64 41.40 21.90
C GLU A 60 8.81 40.45 21.57
N ILE A 61 9.88 40.48 22.38
CA ILE A 61 11.01 39.55 22.25
C ILE A 61 10.57 38.10 22.51
N PHE A 62 9.75 37.86 23.54
CA PHE A 62 9.19 36.54 23.84
C PHE A 62 8.14 36.09 22.79
N LYS A 63 7.40 37.02 22.16
CA LYS A 63 6.53 36.73 21.01
C LYS A 63 7.35 36.36 19.76
N LYS A 64 8.40 37.10 19.42
CA LYS A 64 9.35 36.75 18.33
C LYS A 64 9.91 35.34 18.50
N LYS A 65 10.30 34.98 19.73
CA LYS A 65 10.79 33.63 20.09
C LYS A 65 9.73 32.51 20.06
N LYS A 66 8.44 32.84 19.95
CA LYS A 66 7.37 31.88 19.57
C LYS A 66 7.26 31.77 18.04
N ASN A 67 7.39 32.87 17.30
CA ASN A 67 7.35 32.87 15.83
C ASN A 67 8.56 32.11 15.22
N ASP A 68 9.74 32.14 15.85
CA ASP A 68 10.89 31.31 15.44
C ASP A 68 10.58 29.80 15.47
N LYS A 69 9.59 29.35 16.26
CA LYS A 69 9.14 27.93 16.25
C LYS A 69 8.18 27.61 15.11
N LEU A 70 7.50 28.62 14.54
CA LEU A 70 6.62 28.48 13.39
C LEU A 70 7.41 28.38 12.07
N HIS A 71 8.60 29.00 12.00
CA HIS A 71 9.50 28.93 10.83
C HIS A 71 10.40 27.69 10.77
N ARG A 72 10.11 26.64 11.54
CA ARG A 72 10.96 25.43 11.54
C ARG A 72 10.58 24.53 10.35
N THR A 73 11.42 24.53 9.31
CA THR A 73 11.26 23.73 8.08
C THR A 73 10.79 22.31 8.39
N VAL A 74 9.65 21.91 7.81
CA VAL A 74 9.15 20.54 7.90
C VAL A 74 10.12 19.63 7.16
N VAL A 75 10.61 18.59 7.84
CA VAL A 75 11.45 17.56 7.23
C VAL A 75 10.68 16.24 7.30
N PRO A 76 10.21 15.71 6.16
CA PRO A 76 9.61 14.38 6.07
C PRO A 76 10.60 13.28 6.45
N GLY A 77 10.13 12.19 7.10
CA GLY A 77 10.97 11.05 7.46
C GLY A 77 12.08 11.37 8.47
N PHE A 78 11.97 12.47 9.23
CA PHE A 78 13.02 12.94 10.13
C PHE A 78 13.18 12.07 11.39
N HIS A 79 14.00 11.03 11.28
CA HIS A 79 14.43 10.19 12.40
C HIS A 79 15.77 10.65 13.01
N PRO A 80 15.97 10.54 14.34
CA PRO A 80 17.27 10.79 14.97
C PRO A 80 18.33 9.80 14.46
N VAL A 81 19.54 10.26 14.11
CA VAL A 81 20.63 9.34 13.73
C VAL A 81 21.13 8.57 14.96
N PRO A 82 21.43 7.27 14.86
CA PRO A 82 22.37 6.62 15.78
C PRO A 82 23.74 7.35 15.77
N PRO A 83 24.53 7.27 16.85
CA PRO A 83 25.84 7.91 16.90
C PRO A 83 26.81 7.26 15.89
N PHE A 84 27.48 8.08 15.08
CA PHE A 84 28.35 7.60 14.00
C PHE A 84 29.66 7.01 14.56
N PRO A 85 30.13 5.84 14.12
CA PRO A 85 31.30 5.18 14.70
C PRO A 85 32.63 5.93 14.46
N LYS A 86 32.66 6.82 13.46
CA LYS A 86 33.81 7.65 13.09
C LYS A 86 33.35 8.93 12.38
N LEU A 87 34.30 9.84 12.16
CA LEU A 87 34.13 10.96 11.23
C LEU A 87 34.21 10.48 9.77
N SER A 88 33.65 11.29 8.87
CA SER A 88 33.90 11.20 7.43
C SER A 88 35.38 11.45 7.09
N SER A 89 35.81 10.90 5.96
CA SER A 89 37.05 11.26 5.27
C SER A 89 36.99 12.66 4.65
N LEU A 90 35.77 13.18 4.41
CA LEU A 90 35.52 14.51 3.85
C LEU A 90 35.11 15.49 4.95
N ASN A 91 35.55 16.74 4.83
CA ASN A 91 35.19 17.79 5.77
C ASN A 91 33.81 18.40 5.46
N GLY A 92 33.25 19.16 6.41
CA GLY A 92 31.91 19.75 6.28
C GLY A 92 31.73 20.73 5.10
N GLN A 93 32.82 21.34 4.61
CA GLN A 93 32.79 22.16 3.39
C GLN A 93 32.70 21.26 2.15
N GLN A 94 33.52 20.21 2.05
CA GLN A 94 33.47 19.23 0.96
C GLN A 94 32.09 18.56 0.87
N HIS A 95 31.50 18.16 2.02
CA HIS A 95 30.12 17.70 2.09
C HIS A 95 29.14 18.70 1.47
N TYR A 96 29.20 19.97 1.86
CA TYR A 96 28.33 21.00 1.34
C TYR A 96 28.52 21.23 -0.17
N GLN A 97 29.76 21.22 -0.67
CA GLN A 97 30.06 21.43 -2.09
C GLN A 97 29.55 20.29 -2.97
N LEU A 98 29.78 19.03 -2.57
CA LEU A 98 29.22 17.87 -3.28
C LEU A 98 27.68 17.86 -3.21
N LEU A 99 27.11 18.23 -2.06
CA LEU A 99 25.65 18.31 -1.86
C LEU A 99 24.98 19.34 -2.78
N LYS A 100 25.63 20.47 -3.12
CA LYS A 100 25.10 21.41 -4.14
C LYS A 100 24.88 20.74 -5.50
N VAL A 101 25.79 19.85 -5.90
CA VAL A 101 25.72 19.14 -7.19
C VAL A 101 24.55 18.16 -7.18
N LEU A 102 24.42 17.37 -6.11
CA LEU A 102 23.30 16.44 -5.91
C LEU A 102 21.94 17.17 -5.84
N CYS A 103 21.85 18.29 -5.12
CA CYS A 103 20.63 19.09 -5.04
C CYS A 103 20.28 19.82 -6.34
N ALA A 104 21.26 20.11 -7.21
CA ALA A 104 20.98 20.68 -8.54
C ALA A 104 20.40 19.66 -9.53
N GLN A 105 20.68 18.37 -9.30
CA GLN A 105 20.06 17.25 -10.03
C GLN A 105 18.69 16.88 -9.46
N ASN A 106 18.41 17.23 -8.20
CA ASN A 106 17.21 16.84 -7.45
C ASN A 106 16.58 18.08 -6.77
N PRO A 107 16.02 19.04 -7.54
CA PRO A 107 15.59 20.33 -7.00
C PRO A 107 14.41 20.22 -6.02
N ASP A 108 13.49 19.28 -6.27
CA ASP A 108 12.22 19.13 -5.53
C ASP A 108 12.39 18.49 -4.15
N ILE A 109 13.57 17.96 -3.83
CA ILE A 109 13.84 17.38 -2.52
C ILE A 109 13.98 18.49 -1.48
N LEU A 110 13.01 18.57 -0.56
CA LEU A 110 12.91 19.57 0.53
C LEU A 110 13.09 21.01 0.00
N PRO A 111 12.12 21.54 -0.77
CA PRO A 111 12.30 22.80 -1.49
C PRO A 111 12.47 24.01 -0.55
N GLY A 112 11.92 23.94 0.67
CA GLY A 112 12.05 24.98 1.70
C GLY A 112 13.44 25.11 2.36
N GLU A 113 14.36 24.16 2.18
CA GLU A 113 15.76 24.32 2.62
C GLU A 113 16.62 24.83 1.47
N PHE A 114 17.16 26.05 1.59
CA PHE A 114 17.97 26.67 0.55
C PHE A 114 19.41 26.13 0.51
N ILE A 115 19.79 25.56 -0.64
CA ILE A 115 21.18 25.29 -1.00
C ILE A 115 21.49 26.05 -2.29
N GLY A 116 22.59 26.82 -2.28
CA GLY A 116 23.00 27.62 -3.44
C GLY A 116 23.44 26.73 -4.61
N ARG A 117 23.17 27.20 -5.84
CA ARG A 117 23.53 26.49 -7.09
C ARG A 117 25.03 26.15 -7.13
N PRO A 118 25.42 24.98 -7.67
CA PRO A 118 26.82 24.60 -7.79
C PRO A 118 27.58 25.53 -8.73
N SER A 119 28.79 25.89 -8.34
CA SER A 119 29.75 26.60 -9.18
C SER A 119 30.57 25.63 -10.03
N LYS A 120 31.28 26.14 -11.04
CA LYS A 120 32.24 25.35 -11.82
C LYS A 120 33.32 24.67 -10.96
N GLN A 121 33.65 25.22 -9.78
CA GLN A 121 34.61 24.62 -8.86
C GLN A 121 33.97 23.52 -8.00
N ASP A 122 32.69 23.64 -7.64
CA ASP A 122 31.97 22.57 -6.93
C ASP A 122 31.85 21.30 -7.80
N HIS A 123 31.63 21.44 -9.10
CA HIS A 123 31.64 20.31 -10.05
C HIS A 123 33.02 19.66 -10.22
N ARG A 124 34.11 20.43 -10.21
CA ARG A 124 35.48 19.88 -10.23
C ARG A 124 35.77 19.07 -8.97
N ILE A 125 35.48 19.64 -7.81
CA ILE A 125 35.66 19.00 -6.50
C ILE A 125 34.77 17.74 -6.38
N PHE A 126 33.59 17.73 -6.99
CA PHE A 126 32.73 16.53 -7.05
C PHE A 126 33.42 15.36 -7.79
N GLU A 127 34.03 15.60 -8.95
CA GLU A 127 34.77 14.56 -9.68
C GLU A 127 36.10 14.21 -9.00
N GLU A 128 36.83 15.18 -8.46
CA GLU A 128 38.09 14.98 -7.71
C GLU A 128 37.91 14.10 -6.45
N LEU A 129 36.77 14.24 -5.75
CA LEU A 129 36.48 13.50 -4.50
C LEU A 129 35.62 12.25 -4.71
N LYS A 130 35.24 11.94 -5.96
CA LYS A 130 34.29 10.88 -6.33
C LYS A 130 34.71 9.51 -5.84
N GLU A 131 35.98 9.14 -6.01
CA GLU A 131 36.53 7.86 -5.56
C GLU A 131 36.60 7.75 -4.03
N ALA A 132 37.00 8.83 -3.35
CA ALA A 132 37.06 8.89 -1.89
C ALA A 132 35.65 8.75 -1.28
N TYR A 133 34.67 9.45 -1.84
CA TYR A 133 33.26 9.36 -1.44
C TYR A 133 32.68 7.96 -1.73
N ALA A 134 32.94 7.37 -2.90
CA ALA A 134 32.47 6.01 -3.22
C ALA A 134 33.08 4.94 -2.29
N LYS A 135 34.35 5.10 -1.90
CA LYS A 135 34.97 4.25 -0.87
C LYS A 135 34.28 4.41 0.48
N GLU A 136 34.01 5.64 0.90
CA GLU A 136 33.31 5.90 2.16
C GLU A 136 31.87 5.36 2.15
N GLN A 137 31.14 5.49 1.04
CA GLN A 137 29.81 4.92 0.86
C GLN A 137 29.81 3.40 1.09
N LYS A 138 30.83 2.68 0.60
CA LYS A 138 30.95 1.24 0.85
C LYS A 138 31.11 0.93 2.34
N GLU A 139 32.05 1.61 3.00
CA GLU A 139 32.31 1.46 4.44
C GLU A 139 31.08 1.85 5.29
N PHE A 140 30.32 2.86 4.86
CA PHE A 140 29.07 3.28 5.49
C PHE A 140 27.95 2.26 5.29
N LYS A 141 27.72 1.78 4.05
CA LYS A 141 26.72 0.73 3.76
C LYS A 141 27.01 -0.51 4.61
N ASP A 142 28.28 -0.92 4.75
CA ASP A 142 28.67 -2.06 5.57
C ASP A 142 28.47 -1.83 7.08
N TRP A 143 28.71 -0.62 7.62
CA TRP A 143 28.32 -0.26 8.98
C TRP A 143 26.79 -0.29 9.18
N ALA A 144 26.03 0.30 8.25
CA ALA A 144 24.59 0.43 8.35
C ALA A 144 23.85 -0.92 8.34
N LYS A 145 24.41 -1.94 7.66
CA LYS A 145 23.96 -3.34 7.78
C LYS A 145 23.98 -3.85 9.22
N THR A 146 24.98 -3.49 10.03
CA THR A 146 25.05 -3.91 11.45
C THR A 146 23.95 -3.27 12.31
N MET A 147 23.48 -2.08 11.90
CA MET A 147 22.39 -1.37 12.57
C MET A 147 21.02 -2.01 12.28
N TRP A 148 20.86 -2.75 11.17
CA TRP A 148 19.63 -3.46 10.85
C TRP A 148 19.30 -4.51 11.92
N THR A 149 20.24 -5.42 12.16
CA THR A 149 20.12 -6.55 13.09
C THR A 149 20.04 -6.15 14.56
N SER A 150 20.46 -4.93 14.92
CA SER A 150 20.40 -4.45 16.31
C SER A 150 19.09 -3.74 16.65
N ASN A 151 18.55 -2.92 15.75
CA ASN A 151 17.43 -2.00 16.06
C ASN A 151 16.33 -1.91 14.99
N HIS A 152 16.65 -2.03 13.70
CA HIS A 152 15.72 -1.60 12.64
C HIS A 152 14.83 -2.73 12.09
N CYS A 153 15.28 -3.98 12.09
CA CYS A 153 14.48 -5.12 11.61
C CYS A 153 13.14 -5.28 12.34
N VAL A 154 13.07 -4.84 13.61
CA VAL A 154 11.84 -4.80 14.42
C VAL A 154 10.77 -3.87 13.85
N ARG A 155 11.13 -2.87 13.04
CA ARG A 155 10.18 -2.00 12.32
C ARG A 155 9.48 -2.76 11.20
N ALA A 156 10.21 -3.61 10.47
CA ALA A 156 9.69 -4.43 9.38
C ALA A 156 8.87 -5.64 9.87
N LEU A 157 9.17 -6.15 11.06
CA LEU A 157 8.40 -7.24 11.71
C LEU A 157 7.13 -6.78 12.44
N ARG A 158 6.80 -5.48 12.43
CA ARG A 158 5.64 -4.96 13.17
C ARG A 158 4.85 -3.96 12.33
N PRO A 159 4.09 -4.43 11.33
CA PRO A 159 3.13 -3.61 10.61
C PRO A 159 2.13 -2.95 11.58
N LYS A 160 1.56 -1.83 11.16
CA LYS A 160 0.58 -1.08 11.95
C LYS A 160 -0.81 -1.70 11.81
N PRO A 161 -1.72 -1.53 12.79
CA PRO A 161 -3.09 -2.04 12.67
C PRO A 161 -3.83 -1.66 11.37
N PRO A 162 -3.69 -0.45 10.80
CA PRO A 162 -4.29 -0.14 9.49
C PRO A 162 -3.69 -0.93 8.31
N ILE A 163 -2.42 -1.33 8.39
CA ILE A 163 -1.75 -2.14 7.35
C ILE A 163 -2.30 -3.56 7.39
N GLU A 164 -2.37 -4.15 8.58
CA GLU A 164 -2.94 -5.51 8.77
C GLU A 164 -4.42 -5.54 8.40
N LEU A 165 -5.21 -4.50 8.74
CA LEU A 165 -6.63 -4.39 8.39
C LEU A 165 -6.88 -4.34 6.88
N VAL A 166 -6.06 -3.61 6.12
CA VAL A 166 -6.15 -3.57 4.65
C VAL A 166 -5.75 -4.93 4.06
N TYR A 167 -4.65 -5.51 4.55
CA TYR A 167 -4.17 -6.81 4.07
C TYR A 167 -5.17 -7.94 4.33
N ASP A 168 -5.70 -8.04 5.56
CA ASP A 168 -6.68 -9.06 5.96
C ASP A 168 -7.98 -8.94 5.13
N ALA A 169 -8.36 -7.73 4.70
CA ALA A 169 -9.49 -7.51 3.79
C ALA A 169 -9.20 -7.93 2.34
N GLU A 170 -8.05 -7.55 1.77
CA GLU A 170 -7.65 -8.02 0.43
C GLU A 170 -7.50 -9.55 0.38
N PHE A 171 -6.96 -10.17 1.43
CA PHE A 171 -6.84 -11.62 1.56
C PHE A 171 -8.20 -12.30 1.50
N LYS A 172 -9.21 -11.83 2.27
CA LYS A 172 -10.59 -12.35 2.20
C LYS A 172 -11.17 -12.30 0.79
N VAL A 173 -11.01 -11.16 0.10
CA VAL A 173 -11.56 -10.97 -1.25
C VAL A 173 -10.86 -11.87 -2.27
N ALA A 174 -9.53 -12.04 -2.17
CA ALA A 174 -8.77 -12.96 -3.02
C ALA A 174 -9.14 -14.43 -2.75
N ALA A 175 -9.38 -14.80 -1.49
CA ALA A 175 -9.84 -16.14 -1.10
C ALA A 175 -11.25 -16.44 -1.66
N HIS A 176 -12.21 -15.54 -1.45
CA HIS A 176 -13.59 -15.68 -1.95
C HIS A 176 -13.64 -15.82 -3.47
N ARG A 177 -12.84 -15.02 -4.19
CA ARG A 177 -12.68 -15.12 -5.65
C ARG A 177 -12.26 -16.54 -6.09
N LEU A 178 -11.44 -17.23 -5.30
CA LEU A 178 -10.88 -18.55 -5.61
C LEU A 178 -11.70 -19.74 -5.06
N GLU A 179 -12.85 -19.52 -4.42
CA GLU A 179 -13.73 -20.61 -3.93
C GLU A 179 -14.21 -21.55 -5.06
N SER A 180 -14.24 -21.05 -6.30
CA SER A 180 -14.60 -21.81 -7.51
C SER A 180 -13.52 -22.75 -8.04
N PHE A 181 -12.28 -22.67 -7.54
CA PHE A 181 -11.18 -23.52 -7.99
C PHE A 181 -11.19 -24.91 -7.32
N PRO A 182 -10.64 -25.95 -7.97
CA PRO A 182 -10.35 -27.23 -7.31
C PRO A 182 -9.55 -27.02 -6.02
N LYS A 183 -9.83 -27.80 -4.97
CA LYS A 183 -9.20 -27.59 -3.65
C LYS A 183 -7.85 -28.27 -3.46
N ASN A 184 -7.53 -29.33 -4.20
CA ASN A 184 -6.32 -30.15 -3.99
C ASN A 184 -5.53 -30.32 -5.29
N TYR A 185 -4.20 -30.19 -5.21
CA TYR A 185 -3.28 -30.28 -6.34
C TYR A 185 -2.05 -31.12 -6.00
N SER A 186 -1.54 -31.81 -7.01
CA SER A 186 -0.22 -32.46 -7.00
C SER A 186 0.81 -31.60 -7.74
N LEU A 187 2.10 -31.75 -7.39
CA LEU A 187 3.19 -31.19 -8.20
C LEU A 187 3.15 -31.80 -9.61
N ALA A 188 3.16 -30.95 -10.63
CA ALA A 188 3.17 -31.34 -12.03
C ALA A 188 4.54 -31.17 -12.68
N ALA A 189 5.19 -30.03 -12.44
CA ALA A 189 6.51 -29.71 -12.96
C ALA A 189 7.21 -28.63 -12.12
N GLN A 190 8.53 -28.50 -12.30
CA GLN A 190 9.29 -27.30 -11.94
C GLN A 190 9.67 -26.59 -13.25
N ILE A 191 9.21 -25.36 -13.46
CA ILE A 191 9.47 -24.60 -14.68
C ILE A 191 10.51 -23.48 -14.44
N PRO A 192 11.49 -23.30 -15.35
CA PRO A 192 12.38 -22.15 -15.32
C PRO A 192 11.67 -20.87 -15.77
N LEU A 193 11.99 -19.75 -15.13
CA LEU A 193 11.51 -18.39 -15.46
C LEU A 193 12.58 -17.52 -16.13
N GLU A 194 13.79 -18.05 -16.32
CA GLU A 194 14.91 -17.38 -17.01
C GLU A 194 15.77 -18.42 -17.74
N SER A 195 16.16 -18.11 -18.97
CA SER A 195 17.05 -18.93 -19.80
C SER A 195 18.27 -18.12 -20.24
N ALA A 196 19.45 -18.73 -20.17
CA ALA A 196 20.74 -18.00 -20.20
C ALA A 196 21.07 -17.30 -21.54
N ASN A 197 20.45 -17.72 -22.64
CA ASN A 197 20.81 -17.29 -24.01
C ASN A 197 19.62 -16.72 -24.82
N ALA A 198 18.48 -16.46 -24.19
CA ALA A 198 17.29 -15.97 -24.89
C ALA A 198 17.42 -14.49 -25.27
N ASN A 199 17.61 -14.22 -26.57
CA ASN A 199 17.53 -12.87 -27.15
C ASN A 199 16.09 -12.62 -27.63
N CYS A 200 15.24 -12.09 -26.76
CA CYS A 200 13.80 -11.96 -27.02
C CYS A 200 13.33 -10.50 -27.10
N GLU A 201 12.25 -10.27 -27.86
CA GLU A 201 11.61 -8.97 -28.02
C GLU A 201 10.10 -9.06 -27.74
N LEU A 202 9.56 -8.03 -27.08
CA LEU A 202 8.13 -7.86 -26.81
C LEU A 202 7.55 -6.82 -27.78
N VAL A 203 6.87 -7.28 -28.83
CA VAL A 203 6.33 -6.45 -29.92
C VAL A 203 4.86 -6.13 -29.68
N HIS A 204 4.48 -4.85 -29.76
CA HIS A 204 3.08 -4.43 -29.69
C HIS A 204 2.38 -4.66 -31.04
N GLU A 205 1.40 -5.56 -31.11
CA GLU A 205 0.62 -5.78 -32.34
C GLU A 205 -0.57 -4.82 -32.45
N LYS A 206 -1.55 -4.91 -31.55
CA LYS A 206 -2.86 -4.26 -31.70
C LYS A 206 -3.42 -3.81 -30.35
N VAL A 207 -4.00 -2.61 -30.28
CA VAL A 207 -4.87 -2.23 -29.15
C VAL A 207 -6.27 -2.79 -29.44
N LEU A 208 -6.84 -3.56 -28.51
CA LEU A 208 -8.17 -4.14 -28.64
C LEU A 208 -9.21 -3.26 -27.93
N ILE A 209 -8.94 -2.91 -26.67
CA ILE A 209 -9.74 -1.99 -25.86
C ILE A 209 -8.80 -0.93 -25.27
N LYS A 210 -9.17 0.35 -25.45
CA LYS A 210 -8.42 1.51 -24.97
C LYS A 210 -9.21 2.23 -23.87
N VAL A 211 -8.60 2.42 -22.71
CA VAL A 211 -9.13 3.30 -21.66
C VAL A 211 -8.88 4.76 -22.04
N ASN A 212 -9.83 5.64 -21.74
CA ASN A 212 -9.67 7.07 -21.95
C ASN A 212 -8.93 7.70 -20.76
N ASN A 213 -7.68 8.13 -20.96
CA ASN A 213 -6.89 8.79 -19.91
C ASN A 213 -7.62 9.98 -19.26
N SER A 214 -8.50 10.68 -19.99
CA SER A 214 -9.27 11.81 -19.47
C SER A 214 -10.31 11.41 -18.41
N SER A 215 -10.84 10.19 -18.45
CA SER A 215 -11.82 9.68 -17.46
C SER A 215 -11.18 9.05 -16.23
N LEU A 216 -9.85 8.88 -16.20
CA LEU A 216 -9.13 8.49 -14.99
C LEU A 216 -9.15 9.64 -13.97
N PRO A 217 -9.21 9.36 -12.66
CA PRO A 217 -9.13 10.41 -11.65
C PRO A 217 -7.72 11.01 -11.60
N GLN A 218 -7.64 12.33 -11.41
CA GLN A 218 -6.39 13.06 -11.22
C GLN A 218 -5.78 12.72 -9.84
N ILE A 219 -4.46 12.48 -9.77
CA ILE A 219 -3.74 12.44 -8.49
C ILE A 219 -3.33 13.84 -8.04
N GLU A 220 -3.39 14.08 -6.73
CA GLU A 220 -2.75 15.22 -6.07
C GLU A 220 -1.38 14.77 -5.54
N ILE A 221 -0.30 15.23 -6.19
CA ILE A 221 1.05 15.02 -5.68
C ILE A 221 1.24 15.98 -4.49
N PRO A 222 1.61 15.49 -3.29
CA PRO A 222 1.61 16.32 -2.08
C PRO A 222 2.70 17.38 -2.10
N ASP A 223 2.37 18.58 -1.60
CA ASP A 223 3.39 19.59 -1.30
C ASP A 223 4.18 19.20 -0.05
N MET A 224 5.46 18.89 -0.28
CA MET A 224 6.45 18.50 0.73
C MET A 224 6.82 19.64 1.71
N SER A 225 6.21 20.83 1.60
CA SER A 225 6.17 21.84 2.68
C SER A 225 5.42 21.36 3.93
N SER A 226 4.54 20.36 3.77
CA SER A 226 3.69 19.78 4.82
C SER A 226 3.98 18.29 5.04
N ARG A 227 3.44 17.71 6.12
CA ARG A 227 3.54 16.26 6.41
C ARG A 227 2.29 15.55 5.91
N VAL A 228 2.44 14.66 4.94
CA VAL A 228 1.35 13.87 4.36
C VAL A 228 1.54 12.40 4.72
N TYR A 229 0.45 11.74 5.12
CA TYR A 229 0.44 10.36 5.63
C TYR A 229 -0.56 9.50 4.86
N ILE A 230 -0.18 8.25 4.56
CA ILE A 230 -1.07 7.29 3.90
C ILE A 230 -1.91 6.43 4.87
N LEU A 231 -1.54 6.38 6.17
CA LEU A 231 -2.20 5.55 7.20
C LEU A 231 -3.50 6.19 7.73
N ASN A 232 -4.35 6.65 6.81
CA ASN A 232 -5.68 7.20 7.10
C ASN A 232 -6.71 6.06 7.23
N PRO A 233 -7.90 6.30 7.82
CA PRO A 233 -9.01 5.34 7.77
C PRO A 233 -9.35 4.99 6.32
N TYR A 234 -9.35 3.69 6.02
CA TYR A 234 -9.62 3.15 4.69
C TYR A 234 -10.90 2.32 4.72
N PRO A 235 -11.85 2.51 3.77
CA PRO A 235 -13.02 1.66 3.64
C PRO A 235 -12.58 0.30 3.07
N ALA A 236 -12.31 -0.65 3.95
CA ALA A 236 -11.81 -1.97 3.59
C ALA A 236 -12.85 -2.77 2.77
N PRO A 237 -12.44 -3.43 1.67
CA PRO A 237 -13.35 -4.21 0.83
C PRO A 237 -13.70 -5.54 1.51
N GLU A 238 -15.00 -5.81 1.68
CA GLU A 238 -15.48 -7.13 2.11
C GLU A 238 -15.96 -7.97 0.90
N PRO A 239 -15.97 -9.32 1.03
CA PRO A 239 -16.55 -10.22 0.03
C PRO A 239 -17.99 -9.85 -0.36
N CYS A 240 -18.36 -10.22 -1.58
CA CYS A 240 -19.57 -9.77 -2.25
C CYS A 240 -20.14 -10.92 -3.08
N SER A 241 -21.11 -11.64 -2.53
CA SER A 241 -21.67 -12.87 -3.12
C SER A 241 -22.23 -12.68 -4.53
N LYS A 242 -22.78 -11.49 -4.82
CA LYS A 242 -23.29 -11.13 -6.16
C LYS A 242 -22.19 -10.86 -7.20
N HIS A 243 -20.99 -10.46 -6.80
CA HIS A 243 -19.90 -10.13 -7.71
C HIS A 243 -18.58 -10.77 -7.21
N PRO A 244 -18.47 -12.11 -7.21
CA PRO A 244 -17.41 -12.81 -6.49
C PRO A 244 -16.00 -12.46 -6.98
N CYS A 245 -15.86 -12.08 -8.25
CA CYS A 245 -14.59 -11.71 -8.87
C CYS A 245 -14.28 -10.21 -8.89
N ARG A 246 -15.28 -9.34 -8.63
CA ARG A 246 -15.19 -7.87 -8.79
C ARG A 246 -14.44 -7.47 -10.07
N PHE A 247 -14.90 -7.96 -11.23
CA PHE A 247 -14.25 -7.82 -12.53
C PHE A 247 -15.28 -7.38 -13.59
N THR A 248 -14.85 -6.74 -14.67
CA THR A 248 -15.67 -6.41 -15.84
C THR A 248 -15.05 -7.06 -17.06
N LEU A 249 -15.76 -7.99 -17.71
CA LEU A 249 -15.29 -8.67 -18.91
C LEU A 249 -15.12 -7.69 -20.08
N PRO A 250 -14.26 -8.00 -21.07
CA PRO A 250 -14.01 -7.10 -22.20
C PRO A 250 -15.25 -6.77 -23.05
N ASN A 251 -16.30 -7.60 -22.96
CA ASN A 251 -17.56 -7.47 -23.69
C ASN A 251 -18.71 -6.93 -22.80
N GLU A 252 -18.47 -6.65 -21.51
CA GLU A 252 -19.45 -6.16 -20.53
C GLU A 252 -19.25 -4.67 -20.22
N SER A 253 -20.32 -3.98 -19.81
CA SER A 253 -20.30 -2.61 -19.27
C SER A 253 -20.46 -2.53 -17.75
N SER A 254 -20.82 -3.65 -17.11
CA SER A 254 -21.12 -3.78 -15.67
C SER A 254 -20.05 -4.58 -14.93
N MET A 255 -20.23 -4.81 -13.63
CA MET A 255 -19.44 -5.83 -12.91
C MET A 255 -20.04 -7.21 -13.19
N SER A 256 -19.19 -8.16 -13.59
CA SER A 256 -19.59 -9.54 -13.83
C SER A 256 -20.02 -10.21 -12.53
N ILE A 257 -21.12 -10.96 -12.61
CA ILE A 257 -21.65 -11.81 -11.54
C ILE A 257 -21.03 -13.22 -11.54
N LEU A 258 -20.18 -13.52 -12.53
CA LEU A 258 -19.65 -14.84 -12.79
C LEU A 258 -18.53 -15.24 -11.80
N PRO A 259 -18.42 -16.53 -11.41
CA PRO A 259 -17.29 -17.07 -10.66
C PRO A 259 -16.02 -17.12 -11.51
N LEU A 260 -14.86 -17.29 -10.87
CA LEU A 260 -13.57 -17.06 -11.53
C LEU A 260 -13.30 -18.01 -12.71
N THR A 261 -13.70 -19.28 -12.58
CA THR A 261 -13.59 -20.28 -13.65
C THR A 261 -14.33 -19.87 -14.92
N GLU A 262 -15.51 -19.26 -14.78
CA GLU A 262 -16.33 -18.75 -15.88
C GLU A 262 -15.74 -17.46 -16.46
N VAL A 263 -15.34 -16.51 -15.61
CA VAL A 263 -14.64 -15.27 -16.03
C VAL A 263 -13.39 -15.60 -16.86
N GLN A 264 -12.63 -16.62 -16.46
CA GLN A 264 -11.44 -17.08 -17.18
C GLN A 264 -11.79 -17.76 -18.51
N ARG A 265 -12.91 -18.50 -18.62
CA ARG A 265 -13.38 -19.03 -19.91
C ARG A 265 -13.75 -17.90 -20.88
N GLU A 266 -14.47 -16.88 -20.42
CA GLU A 266 -14.84 -15.74 -21.28
C GLU A 266 -13.62 -14.92 -21.72
N LEU A 267 -12.62 -14.74 -20.84
CA LEU A 267 -11.33 -14.16 -21.19
C LEU A 267 -10.57 -15.02 -22.22
N ALA A 268 -10.62 -16.35 -22.10
CA ALA A 268 -10.00 -17.27 -23.05
C ALA A 268 -10.69 -17.24 -24.43
N GLN A 269 -12.02 -17.19 -24.49
CA GLN A 269 -12.77 -17.08 -25.74
C GLN A 269 -12.43 -15.75 -26.45
N TYR A 270 -12.49 -14.63 -25.72
CA TYR A 270 -12.08 -13.31 -26.23
C TYR A 270 -10.64 -13.31 -26.80
N ALA A 271 -9.76 -14.13 -26.25
CA ALA A 271 -8.39 -14.28 -26.73
C ALA A 271 -8.28 -15.16 -27.98
N ALA A 272 -9.04 -16.25 -28.08
CA ALA A 272 -9.17 -17.04 -29.30
C ALA A 272 -9.74 -16.21 -30.46
N ASP A 273 -10.82 -15.45 -30.21
CA ASP A 273 -11.45 -14.53 -31.18
C ASP A 273 -10.47 -13.47 -31.73
N ASN A 274 -9.45 -13.12 -30.97
CA ASN A 274 -8.42 -12.16 -31.34
C ASN A 274 -7.08 -12.83 -31.77
N GLY A 275 -7.05 -14.16 -31.92
CA GLY A 275 -5.88 -14.92 -32.37
C GLY A 275 -4.69 -14.86 -31.41
N ALA A 276 -4.95 -15.03 -30.11
CA ALA A 276 -3.96 -15.12 -29.05
C ALA A 276 -4.01 -16.49 -28.35
N GLN A 277 -2.83 -17.01 -27.99
CA GLN A 277 -2.66 -18.29 -27.28
C GLN A 277 -2.72 -18.09 -25.75
N TYR A 278 -2.44 -16.87 -25.29
CA TYR A 278 -2.41 -16.50 -23.88
C TYR A 278 -3.23 -15.23 -23.65
N ILE A 279 -3.85 -15.13 -22.49
CA ILE A 279 -4.37 -13.87 -21.95
C ILE A 279 -3.94 -13.73 -20.49
N ALA A 280 -3.44 -12.55 -20.11
CA ALA A 280 -2.84 -12.34 -18.81
C ALA A 280 -3.21 -11.00 -18.18
N SER A 281 -3.32 -11.00 -16.86
CA SER A 281 -3.26 -9.77 -16.08
C SER A 281 -1.83 -9.22 -16.11
N GLU A 282 -1.69 -7.89 -16.06
CA GLU A 282 -0.36 -7.27 -15.90
C GLU A 282 0.36 -7.81 -14.64
N GLU A 283 -0.40 -8.01 -13.57
CA GLU A 283 0.08 -8.47 -12.26
C GLU A 283 0.69 -9.88 -12.33
N ALA A 284 0.07 -10.80 -13.07
CA ALA A 284 0.63 -12.12 -13.38
C ALA A 284 2.00 -11.99 -14.09
N LEU A 285 2.06 -11.19 -15.16
CA LEU A 285 3.30 -11.03 -15.92
C LEU A 285 4.40 -10.34 -15.10
N ARG A 286 4.02 -9.42 -14.19
CA ARG A 286 4.93 -8.79 -13.23
C ARG A 286 5.47 -9.80 -12.21
N CYS A 287 4.67 -10.75 -11.74
CA CYS A 287 5.16 -11.85 -10.88
C CYS A 287 6.18 -12.75 -11.62
N LEU A 288 5.92 -13.10 -12.89
CA LEU A 288 6.84 -13.93 -13.69
C LEU A 288 8.26 -13.32 -13.86
N VAL A 289 8.40 -11.99 -13.80
CA VAL A 289 9.71 -11.31 -13.81
C VAL A 289 10.26 -10.99 -12.41
N GLU A 290 9.42 -11.08 -11.37
CA GLU A 290 9.72 -10.71 -9.99
C GLU A 290 10.03 -11.94 -9.09
N VAL A 291 11.12 -12.64 -9.42
CA VAL A 291 11.67 -13.79 -8.64
C VAL A 291 12.35 -13.39 -7.32
N GLY A 292 11.88 -12.32 -6.68
CA GLY A 292 12.49 -11.70 -5.50
C GLY A 292 11.68 -11.85 -4.22
N ARG A 293 10.53 -12.51 -4.30
CA ARG A 293 9.54 -12.68 -3.25
C ARG A 293 8.74 -13.95 -3.52
N ARG A 294 8.06 -14.50 -2.51
CA ARG A 294 7.06 -15.55 -2.74
C ARG A 294 5.87 -14.95 -3.50
N TRP A 295 5.25 -15.76 -4.36
CA TRP A 295 3.95 -15.48 -4.99
C TRP A 295 3.24 -16.77 -5.41
N LEU A 296 1.91 -16.69 -5.57
CA LEU A 296 1.05 -17.73 -6.16
C LEU A 296 0.19 -17.11 -7.26
N LEU A 297 0.21 -17.69 -8.44
CA LEU A 297 -0.66 -17.30 -9.57
C LEU A 297 -1.69 -18.40 -9.85
N ALA A 298 -2.93 -17.99 -10.11
CA ALA A 298 -3.95 -18.87 -10.66
C ALA A 298 -3.78 -18.95 -12.18
N LEU A 299 -3.74 -20.16 -12.72
CA LEU A 299 -3.55 -20.43 -14.14
C LEU A 299 -4.67 -21.36 -14.62
N SER A 300 -5.33 -21.03 -15.72
CA SER A 300 -6.31 -21.91 -16.34
C SER A 300 -5.98 -22.14 -17.80
N VAL A 301 -6.05 -23.39 -18.24
CA VAL A 301 -6.01 -23.74 -19.67
C VAL A 301 -7.44 -24.04 -20.08
N CYS A 302 -8.05 -23.11 -20.81
CA CYS A 302 -9.43 -23.21 -21.26
C CYS A 302 -9.47 -23.74 -22.70
N GLN A 303 -10.25 -24.79 -22.93
CA GLN A 303 -10.55 -25.26 -24.28
C GLN A 303 -11.69 -24.40 -24.85
N VAL A 304 -11.39 -23.60 -25.86
CA VAL A 304 -12.31 -22.62 -26.46
C VAL A 304 -12.38 -22.80 -27.99
N MET A 305 -13.39 -22.23 -28.63
CA MET A 305 -13.59 -22.43 -30.08
C MET A 305 -12.92 -21.29 -30.86
N SER A 306 -12.05 -21.62 -31.82
CA SER A 306 -11.55 -20.67 -32.82
C SER A 306 -12.70 -20.19 -33.72
N MET A 307 -12.49 -19.06 -34.41
CA MET A 307 -13.39 -18.59 -35.47
C MET A 307 -13.59 -19.62 -36.60
N ASP A 308 -12.62 -20.51 -36.81
CA ASP A 308 -12.69 -21.62 -37.77
C ASP A 308 -13.49 -22.84 -37.24
N GLY A 309 -14.15 -22.73 -36.08
CA GLY A 309 -14.86 -23.84 -35.42
C GLY A 309 -13.97 -24.94 -34.85
N THR A 310 -12.65 -24.72 -34.77
CA THR A 310 -11.69 -25.68 -34.22
C THR A 310 -11.45 -25.45 -32.73
N PRO A 311 -11.39 -26.49 -31.88
CA PRO A 311 -11.10 -26.33 -30.46
C PRO A 311 -9.62 -26.01 -30.24
N VAL A 312 -9.32 -24.84 -29.65
CA VAL A 312 -7.97 -24.34 -29.36
C VAL A 312 -7.79 -24.17 -27.85
N PRO A 313 -6.69 -24.65 -27.24
CA PRO A 313 -6.40 -24.37 -25.83
C PRO A 313 -5.80 -22.96 -25.70
N VAL A 314 -6.35 -22.18 -24.78
CA VAL A 314 -5.85 -20.84 -24.42
C VAL A 314 -5.47 -20.81 -22.95
N VAL A 315 -4.30 -20.23 -22.66
CA VAL A 315 -3.76 -20.11 -21.30
C VAL A 315 -4.13 -18.77 -20.69
N VAL A 316 -4.81 -18.80 -19.55
CA VAL A 316 -5.24 -17.63 -18.78
C VAL A 316 -4.34 -17.51 -17.55
N LEU A 317 -3.70 -16.34 -17.38
CA LEU A 317 -2.82 -16.01 -16.26
C LEU A 317 -3.44 -14.89 -15.42
N ASP A 318 -3.99 -15.24 -14.26
CA ASP A 318 -4.75 -14.32 -13.41
C ASP A 318 -3.89 -13.64 -12.34
N SER A 319 -4.45 -12.61 -11.71
CA SER A 319 -3.89 -11.92 -10.55
C SER A 319 -3.41 -12.86 -9.43
N GLU A 320 -2.41 -12.36 -8.69
CA GLU A 320 -1.82 -13.02 -7.53
C GLU A 320 -2.85 -13.33 -6.41
N PHE A 321 -2.51 -14.31 -5.57
CA PHE A 321 -3.19 -14.61 -4.31
C PHE A 321 -2.23 -15.15 -3.24
N ALA A 322 -2.72 -15.28 -2.01
CA ALA A 322 -2.04 -15.95 -0.90
C ALA A 322 -2.97 -16.99 -0.25
N LEU A 323 -2.39 -18.07 0.29
CA LEU A 323 -3.11 -19.11 1.05
C LEU A 323 -2.96 -18.96 2.56
N GLN A 324 -1.89 -18.31 2.99
CA GLN A 324 -1.49 -18.13 4.38
C GLN A 324 -0.97 -16.70 4.53
N ARG A 325 -1.00 -16.17 5.75
CA ARG A 325 -0.54 -14.81 6.07
C ARG A 325 0.94 -14.67 5.71
N GLU A 326 1.23 -13.92 4.65
CA GLU A 326 2.60 -13.69 4.16
C GLU A 326 3.46 -12.96 5.18
N ALA A 327 4.78 -12.96 4.98
CA ALA A 327 5.71 -12.23 5.86
C ALA A 327 5.41 -10.72 5.92
N ALA A 328 5.57 -10.12 7.10
CA ALA A 328 5.26 -8.71 7.40
C ALA A 328 5.71 -7.64 6.36
N PRO A 329 6.89 -7.75 5.69
CA PRO A 329 7.27 -6.80 4.63
C PRO A 329 6.37 -6.89 3.38
N ALA A 330 5.93 -8.09 3.00
CA ALA A 330 5.01 -8.28 1.87
C ALA A 330 3.62 -7.71 2.19
N ARG A 331 3.09 -7.99 3.39
CA ARG A 331 1.84 -7.39 3.89
C ARG A 331 1.89 -5.86 3.89
N THR A 332 3.03 -5.30 4.30
CA THR A 332 3.30 -3.85 4.27
C THR A 332 3.22 -3.30 2.84
N LEU A 333 3.91 -3.94 1.88
CA LEU A 333 3.93 -3.50 0.48
C LEU A 333 2.54 -3.58 -0.19
N ALA A 334 1.80 -4.68 0.03
CA ALA A 334 0.46 -4.87 -0.51
C ALA A 334 -0.50 -3.77 -0.04
N ALA A 335 -0.65 -3.61 1.29
CA ALA A 335 -1.50 -2.58 1.86
C ALA A 335 -1.04 -1.15 1.51
N PHE A 336 0.27 -0.90 1.39
CA PHE A 336 0.78 0.41 0.97
C PHE A 336 0.38 0.77 -0.46
N ARG A 337 0.26 -0.19 -1.40
CA ARG A 337 -0.27 0.10 -2.75
C ARG A 337 -1.70 0.68 -2.67
N ARG A 338 -2.59 0.05 -1.88
CA ARG A 338 -3.99 0.51 -1.71
C ARG A 338 -4.12 1.80 -0.91
N LEU A 339 -3.36 1.94 0.17
CA LEU A 339 -3.38 3.14 0.99
C LEU A 339 -2.79 4.34 0.27
N LEU A 340 -1.80 4.13 -0.62
CA LEU A 340 -1.26 5.16 -1.49
C LEU A 340 -2.27 5.58 -2.58
N GLU A 341 -2.94 4.63 -3.24
CA GLU A 341 -4.06 4.89 -4.16
C GLU A 341 -5.14 5.76 -3.49
N HIS A 342 -5.58 5.38 -2.28
CA HIS A 342 -6.62 6.09 -1.53
C HIS A 342 -6.17 7.46 -0.98
N ALA A 343 -4.87 7.64 -0.71
CA ALA A 343 -4.34 8.89 -0.18
C ALA A 343 -3.99 9.94 -1.25
N LEU A 344 -3.64 9.51 -2.47
CA LEU A 344 -3.26 10.41 -3.57
C LEU A 344 -4.39 10.74 -4.55
N VAL A 345 -5.50 9.98 -4.53
CA VAL A 345 -6.67 10.24 -5.38
C VAL A 345 -7.76 10.99 -4.57
N PRO A 346 -8.12 12.23 -4.93
CA PRO A 346 -9.11 13.00 -4.18
C PRO A 346 -10.51 12.36 -4.21
N PRO A 347 -11.28 12.34 -3.11
CA PRO A 347 -12.63 11.77 -3.07
C PRO A 347 -13.62 12.39 -4.08
N LEU A 348 -13.38 13.64 -4.50
CA LEU A 348 -14.16 14.32 -5.54
C LEU A 348 -13.87 13.75 -6.94
N GLU A 349 -12.62 13.39 -7.23
CA GLU A 349 -12.23 12.79 -8.51
C GLU A 349 -12.79 11.37 -8.65
N VAL A 350 -12.83 10.57 -7.58
CA VAL A 350 -13.43 9.21 -7.65
C VAL A 350 -14.93 9.28 -7.94
N LYS A 351 -15.67 10.20 -7.29
CA LYS A 351 -17.10 10.42 -7.58
C LYS A 351 -17.32 10.85 -9.03
N GLN A 352 -16.47 11.75 -9.56
CA GLN A 352 -16.54 12.14 -10.95
C GLN A 352 -16.21 11.00 -11.93
N ALA A 353 -15.19 10.18 -11.63
CA ALA A 353 -14.80 9.04 -12.47
C ALA A 353 -15.92 7.99 -12.52
N ASN A 354 -16.54 7.69 -11.37
CA ASN A 354 -17.67 6.76 -11.28
C ASN A 354 -18.88 7.22 -12.12
N ASN A 355 -19.20 8.52 -12.13
CA ASN A 355 -20.31 9.06 -12.92
C ASN A 355 -19.96 9.19 -14.42
N LYS A 356 -18.69 9.45 -14.77
CA LYS A 356 -18.20 9.52 -16.16
C LYS A 356 -17.99 8.14 -16.80
N SER A 357 -18.19 7.05 -16.05
CA SER A 357 -18.01 5.67 -16.54
C SER A 357 -19.25 5.09 -17.24
N GLU A 358 -20.41 5.75 -17.14
CA GLU A 358 -21.64 5.28 -17.76
C GLU A 358 -21.72 5.73 -19.23
N PRO A 359 -21.97 4.81 -20.18
CA PRO A 359 -22.01 5.15 -21.59
C PRO A 359 -23.27 5.97 -21.91
N ALA A 360 -23.09 7.15 -22.49
CA ALA A 360 -24.20 7.89 -23.08
C ALA A 360 -24.87 7.03 -24.18
N PRO A 361 -26.21 7.04 -24.29
CA PRO A 361 -26.92 6.20 -25.26
C PRO A 361 -26.50 6.56 -26.68
N THR A 362 -25.94 5.59 -27.41
CA THR A 362 -25.46 5.78 -28.78
C THR A 362 -26.62 5.81 -29.76
N ASN A 363 -27.18 7.00 -29.98
CA ASN A 363 -28.10 7.24 -31.10
C ASN A 363 -27.40 6.96 -32.43
N LYS A 364 -27.65 5.76 -32.99
CA LYS A 364 -27.29 5.41 -34.36
C LYS A 364 -28.33 6.01 -35.32
N GLN A 365 -27.97 7.08 -35.99
CA GLN A 365 -28.37 7.33 -37.39
C GLN A 365 -27.39 8.31 -38.02
N ALA A 366 -27.03 8.09 -39.29
CA ALA A 366 -25.99 8.83 -39.98
C ALA A 366 -26.42 9.18 -41.41
N ALA A 367 -26.26 10.46 -41.76
CA ALA A 367 -26.65 11.09 -43.04
C ALA A 367 -28.18 11.08 -43.32
N SER A 368 -28.76 12.10 -43.97
CA SER A 368 -28.15 13.00 -44.96
C SER A 368 -28.64 14.45 -44.97
N THR A 369 -27.91 15.27 -45.71
CA THR A 369 -28.03 16.72 -45.96
C THR A 369 -29.39 17.18 -46.50
N LYS A 370 -30.03 18.22 -45.90
CA LYS A 370 -30.22 19.58 -46.51
C LYS A 370 -31.09 20.58 -45.71
N GLN A 371 -30.80 21.85 -46.00
CA GLN A 371 -31.50 23.12 -45.78
C GLN A 371 -32.97 23.11 -45.28
N ALA A 372 -33.16 23.67 -44.08
CA ALA A 372 -34.00 24.83 -43.71
C ALA A 372 -35.43 25.07 -44.30
N THR A 373 -36.26 25.61 -43.41
CA THR A 373 -37.53 26.38 -43.57
C THR A 373 -38.86 25.67 -43.32
N ASN A 374 -39.71 26.45 -42.65
CA ASN A 374 -41.06 26.26 -42.10
C ASN A 374 -42.04 25.38 -42.91
N GLY A 375 -42.86 24.61 -42.19
CA GLY A 375 -44.08 23.95 -42.63
C GLY A 375 -44.90 23.50 -41.41
N ALA A 376 -46.19 23.25 -41.56
CA ALA A 376 -47.09 22.87 -40.47
C ALA A 376 -48.03 21.71 -40.88
N ASP A 377 -48.62 21.10 -39.86
CA ASP A 377 -49.84 20.28 -39.83
C ASP A 377 -49.89 18.90 -40.53
N ASP A 378 -50.51 17.98 -39.77
CA ASP A 378 -51.45 16.91 -40.15
C ASP A 378 -51.04 15.53 -40.72
N MET A 379 -51.87 14.55 -40.34
CA MET A 379 -52.10 13.17 -40.79
C MET A 379 -50.98 12.11 -40.65
N ASP A 380 -51.07 11.32 -39.58
CA ASP A 380 -51.68 9.97 -39.58
C ASP A 380 -51.51 9.09 -40.85
N ASP A 381 -50.81 7.95 -40.72
CA ASP A 381 -51.18 6.67 -41.34
C ASP A 381 -50.49 5.47 -40.60
N SER A 382 -50.90 4.24 -40.93
CA SER A 382 -50.80 3.01 -40.11
C SER A 382 -49.63 2.05 -40.47
N ASP A 383 -49.65 0.87 -39.84
CA ASP A 383 -49.05 -0.42 -40.23
C ASP A 383 -47.55 -0.65 -39.90
N GLU A 384 -47.08 -1.84 -39.48
CA GLU A 384 -47.69 -2.96 -38.71
C GLU A 384 -46.52 -3.84 -38.17
N ASP A 385 -46.81 -5.02 -37.57
CA ASP A 385 -45.86 -6.10 -37.20
C ASP A 385 -44.69 -5.78 -36.21
N ASP A 386 -44.91 -6.06 -34.92
CA ASP A 386 -43.84 -6.35 -33.94
C ASP A 386 -44.16 -7.66 -33.20
N ASP A 387 -43.45 -8.74 -33.56
CA ASP A 387 -43.85 -10.14 -33.33
C ASP A 387 -43.50 -10.63 -31.90
N HIS A 388 -44.28 -10.18 -30.91
CA HIS A 388 -44.06 -10.46 -29.49
C HIS A 388 -44.50 -11.87 -29.06
N LEU A 389 -43.61 -12.86 -29.23
CA LEU A 389 -43.78 -14.20 -28.67
C LEU A 389 -43.74 -14.20 -27.13
N VAL A 390 -44.92 -14.25 -26.51
CA VAL A 390 -45.11 -14.54 -25.08
C VAL A 390 -45.61 -15.97 -24.92
N ILE A 391 -45.05 -16.73 -23.96
CA ILE A 391 -45.57 -18.05 -23.58
C ILE A 391 -46.56 -17.83 -22.43
N ASP A 392 -47.85 -17.89 -22.73
CA ASP A 392 -48.90 -17.95 -21.71
C ASP A 392 -48.89 -19.31 -20.99
N THR A 393 -48.92 -19.27 -19.67
CA THR A 393 -49.40 -20.36 -18.83
C THR A 393 -50.14 -19.79 -17.63
N ASP A 394 -51.47 -19.92 -17.61
CA ASP A 394 -52.21 -20.27 -16.38
C ASP A 394 -53.64 -20.73 -16.69
N ASP A 395 -54.30 -21.26 -15.65
CA ASP A 395 -55.73 -21.58 -15.52
C ASP A 395 -56.40 -22.62 -16.43
N LEU A 396 -56.66 -23.80 -15.86
CA LEU A 396 -58.05 -24.28 -15.70
C LEU A 396 -58.28 -24.84 -14.27
N PRO A 397 -59.47 -24.69 -13.65
CA PRO A 397 -59.62 -24.78 -12.19
C PRO A 397 -60.55 -25.91 -11.68
N ASN A 398 -60.45 -26.18 -10.35
CA ASN A 398 -61.55 -26.60 -9.44
C ASN A 398 -62.28 -27.96 -9.70
N THR A 399 -62.87 -28.68 -8.71
CA THR A 399 -63.17 -28.36 -7.29
C THR A 399 -63.34 -29.64 -6.43
N THR A 400 -63.46 -29.44 -5.10
CA THR A 400 -64.21 -30.24 -4.09
C THR A 400 -63.79 -31.66 -3.69
N ASP A 401 -63.18 -31.73 -2.49
CA ASP A 401 -63.70 -32.36 -1.26
C ASP A 401 -63.50 -33.85 -0.90
N GLU A 402 -63.23 -34.02 0.42
CA GLU A 402 -63.41 -35.19 1.31
C GLU A 402 -62.78 -36.55 0.92
N GLN A 403 -61.96 -37.22 1.76
CA GLN A 403 -62.23 -37.48 3.19
C GLN A 403 -61.00 -37.95 4.00
N THR A 404 -61.18 -38.07 5.31
CA THR A 404 -60.22 -38.48 6.35
C THR A 404 -59.59 -39.88 6.23
N ALA A 405 -58.32 -39.99 6.63
CA ALA A 405 -57.80 -41.16 7.37
C ALA A 405 -56.72 -40.71 8.37
N MET A 406 -56.73 -41.27 9.58
CA MET A 406 -55.82 -40.98 10.69
C MET A 406 -55.59 -42.27 11.48
N GLU A 407 -54.33 -42.64 11.71
CA GLU A 407 -53.82 -43.55 12.77
C GLU A 407 -52.31 -43.82 12.49
N THR A 408 -51.47 -44.32 13.39
CA THR A 408 -51.24 -44.10 14.84
C THR A 408 -50.00 -44.92 15.22
N GLU A 409 -49.05 -44.35 15.97
CA GLU A 409 -48.31 -45.10 17.00
C GLU A 409 -47.64 -44.13 17.98
N CYS A 410 -47.65 -44.50 19.27
CA CYS A 410 -47.28 -43.65 20.43
C CYS A 410 -46.28 -44.38 21.34
N SER A 411 -46.07 -43.82 22.55
CA SER A 411 -45.37 -44.37 23.75
C SER A 411 -43.89 -43.96 23.93
N GLU A 412 -43.42 -43.59 25.13
CA GLU A 412 -44.15 -43.20 26.36
C GLU A 412 -43.26 -42.37 27.31
N GLU A 413 -43.93 -41.60 28.18
CA GLU A 413 -43.60 -41.23 29.58
C GLU A 413 -42.13 -41.13 30.07
N ASN A 414 -41.81 -40.01 30.74
CA ASN A 414 -42.01 -39.93 32.20
C ASN A 414 -41.91 -38.48 32.74
N ASP A 415 -42.46 -38.27 33.94
CA ASP A 415 -42.77 -36.99 34.57
C ASP A 415 -41.85 -36.62 35.77
N GLU A 416 -42.23 -35.55 36.48
CA GLU A 416 -41.92 -35.17 37.87
C GLU A 416 -40.68 -34.26 38.16
N GLU A 417 -41.01 -33.03 38.61
CA GLU A 417 -40.59 -32.34 39.87
C GLU A 417 -39.09 -32.20 40.26
N GLU A 418 -38.62 -31.19 41.02
CA GLU A 418 -39.15 -29.89 41.51
C GLU A 418 -37.92 -28.95 41.67
N GLY A 419 -38.06 -27.61 41.82
CA GLY A 419 -36.85 -26.73 41.83
C GLY A 419 -36.88 -25.33 42.49
N SER A 420 -38.00 -24.60 42.40
CA SER A 420 -38.27 -23.32 43.11
C SER A 420 -37.45 -22.04 42.77
N LYS A 421 -38.15 -20.89 42.92
CA LYS A 421 -37.68 -19.51 43.24
C LYS A 421 -36.93 -18.71 42.15
N HIS A 422 -37.61 -18.02 41.23
CA HIS A 422 -38.46 -16.82 41.45
C HIS A 422 -37.72 -15.60 42.07
N CYS A 423 -37.60 -14.50 41.31
CA CYS A 423 -37.61 -13.15 41.88
C CYS A 423 -38.22 -12.12 40.90
N GLU A 424 -39.29 -11.49 41.37
CA GLU A 424 -40.10 -10.42 40.75
C GLU A 424 -39.51 -9.00 41.00
N LYS A 425 -39.99 -7.84 40.53
CA LYS A 425 -40.95 -7.36 39.49
C LYS A 425 -40.80 -5.82 39.36
N GLY A 426 -41.38 -5.24 38.29
CA GLY A 426 -41.93 -3.86 38.30
C GLY A 426 -40.93 -2.73 38.00
N SER A 427 -41.36 -1.52 37.58
CA SER A 427 -42.70 -0.99 37.24
C SER A 427 -42.52 0.16 36.19
N LYS A 428 -43.24 0.23 35.06
CA LYS A 428 -44.67 0.56 34.82
C LYS A 428 -45.01 2.08 34.97
N GLU A 429 -45.35 2.74 33.84
CA GLU A 429 -46.14 4.01 33.69
C GLU A 429 -45.50 5.31 34.28
N ASN A 430 -45.79 6.58 33.92
CA ASN A 430 -46.59 7.31 32.89
C ASN A 430 -46.18 8.83 32.93
N ASP A 431 -46.55 9.83 32.10
CA ASP A 431 -47.25 10.01 30.79
C ASP A 431 -47.17 11.52 30.37
N LYS A 432 -47.40 11.87 29.08
CA LYS A 432 -47.53 13.24 28.46
C LYS A 432 -46.32 14.22 28.49
N SER A 433 -46.25 15.28 27.66
CA SER A 433 -46.65 15.52 26.24
C SER A 433 -46.13 16.90 25.74
N SER A 434 -45.89 17.07 24.43
CA SER A 434 -46.46 18.17 23.58
C SER A 434 -45.74 18.41 22.23
N LYS A 435 -46.56 18.53 21.17
CA LYS A 435 -46.58 19.46 20.02
C LYS A 435 -45.36 20.37 19.72
N GLU A 436 -45.06 20.78 18.48
CA GLU A 436 -45.55 20.48 17.11
C GLU A 436 -44.64 21.23 16.11
N LYS A 437 -44.26 20.63 14.97
CA LYS A 437 -44.50 21.19 13.62
C LYS A 437 -43.92 20.35 12.47
N THR A 438 -44.80 20.06 11.53
CA THR A 438 -44.53 19.79 10.10
C THR A 438 -43.96 21.05 9.42
N THR A 439 -43.44 21.04 8.20
CA THR A 439 -43.37 19.98 7.16
C THR A 439 -41.89 19.54 6.95
N ASP A 440 -41.48 18.69 6.00
CA ASP A 440 -42.14 18.18 4.77
C ASP A 440 -41.60 16.80 4.34
N ALA A 441 -42.31 16.13 3.44
CA ALA A 441 -41.87 14.89 2.79
C ALA A 441 -42.53 14.71 1.41
N HIS A 442 -41.74 14.34 0.39
CA HIS A 442 -42.28 13.89 -0.89
C HIS A 442 -41.75 12.50 -1.25
N ASN A 443 -42.68 11.57 -1.48
CA ASN A 443 -42.38 10.18 -1.78
C ASN A 443 -41.62 10.02 -3.10
N THR A 444 -40.67 9.08 -3.11
CA THR A 444 -40.56 8.11 -4.21
C THR A 444 -40.85 6.73 -3.64
N SER A 445 -41.47 5.86 -4.44
CA SER A 445 -42.07 4.61 -3.97
C SER A 445 -41.02 3.58 -3.57
N PHE A 446 -41.17 3.01 -2.37
CA PHE A 446 -40.63 1.69 -2.06
C PHE A 446 -41.39 0.65 -2.89
N ASP A 447 -40.74 0.11 -3.91
CA ASP A 447 -41.20 -1.10 -4.58
C ASP A 447 -40.65 -2.31 -3.82
N ASN A 448 -41.53 -3.22 -3.37
CA ASN A 448 -41.18 -4.31 -2.46
C ASN A 448 -40.72 -5.57 -3.22
N SER A 449 -39.66 -5.44 -4.02
CA SER A 449 -38.94 -6.60 -4.56
C SER A 449 -38.14 -7.29 -3.45
N PHE A 450 -38.30 -8.60 -3.28
CA PHE A 450 -37.72 -9.38 -2.18
C PHE A 450 -36.21 -9.15 -1.98
N ASP A 451 -35.83 -8.62 -0.80
CA ASP A 451 -34.51 -8.05 -0.52
C ASP A 451 -33.43 -9.09 -0.11
N PHE A 452 -33.37 -10.21 -0.85
CA PHE A 452 -32.54 -11.38 -0.50
C PHE A 452 -31.08 -11.30 -0.97
N PHE A 453 -30.70 -10.29 -1.77
CA PHE A 453 -29.33 -10.11 -2.27
C PHE A 453 -28.86 -8.65 -2.20
N ASN A 454 -28.88 -8.09 -0.98
CA ASN A 454 -28.27 -6.78 -0.72
C ASN A 454 -26.77 -6.79 -1.05
N CYS A 455 -26.39 -5.96 -2.02
CA CYS A 455 -25.10 -6.04 -2.69
C CYS A 455 -24.07 -5.12 -2.00
N THR A 456 -23.18 -5.70 -1.18
CA THR A 456 -22.09 -4.98 -0.47
C THR A 456 -21.19 -4.13 -1.37
N CYS A 457 -21.09 -4.48 -2.67
CA CYS A 457 -20.37 -3.72 -3.69
C CYS A 457 -21.04 -2.38 -4.12
N ARG A 458 -22.25 -2.03 -3.64
CA ARG A 458 -23.04 -0.91 -4.22
C ARG A 458 -22.69 0.47 -3.64
N ASP A 459 -22.37 0.54 -2.34
CA ASP A 459 -22.06 1.80 -1.63
C ASP A 459 -20.56 2.01 -1.35
N THR A 460 -19.75 1.01 -1.68
CA THR A 460 -18.28 1.02 -1.54
C THR A 460 -17.61 1.67 -2.76
N PHE A 461 -16.37 2.14 -2.60
CA PHE A 461 -15.56 2.78 -3.66
C PHE A 461 -15.04 1.78 -4.73
N ASP A 462 -15.76 0.67 -4.95
CA ASP A 462 -15.24 -0.61 -5.43
C ASP A 462 -15.71 -1.00 -6.86
N LYS A 463 -16.07 -0.03 -7.71
CA LYS A 463 -16.07 -0.27 -9.17
C LYS A 463 -14.64 -0.69 -9.57
N PRO A 464 -14.42 -1.84 -10.26
CA PRO A 464 -13.08 -2.27 -10.62
C PRO A 464 -12.39 -1.27 -11.56
N PRO A 465 -11.06 -1.13 -11.49
CA PRO A 465 -10.32 -0.20 -12.33
C PRO A 465 -10.49 -0.55 -13.82
N LEU A 466 -10.75 0.47 -14.65
CA LEU A 466 -10.94 0.31 -16.10
C LEU A 466 -9.76 -0.43 -16.72
N ARG A 467 -10.02 -1.41 -17.59
CA ARG A 467 -8.96 -2.26 -18.17
C ARG A 467 -8.74 -1.96 -19.66
N SER A 468 -7.49 -1.78 -20.06
CA SER A 468 -7.11 -1.77 -21.47
C SER A 468 -6.62 -3.15 -21.89
N TYR A 469 -7.16 -3.68 -22.99
CA TYR A 469 -6.76 -4.97 -23.55
C TYR A 469 -5.88 -4.72 -24.78
N LYS A 470 -4.64 -5.21 -24.77
CA LYS A 470 -3.64 -5.00 -25.83
C LYS A 470 -3.05 -6.34 -26.24
N LYS A 471 -2.97 -6.60 -27.54
CA LYS A 471 -2.31 -7.77 -28.12
C LYS A 471 -0.83 -7.49 -28.36
N TRP A 472 0.00 -8.37 -27.83
CA TRP A 472 1.45 -8.37 -27.93
C TRP A 472 1.94 -9.69 -28.50
N LYS A 473 3.14 -9.67 -29.08
CA LYS A 473 3.85 -10.87 -29.51
C LYS A 473 5.22 -10.91 -28.84
N VAL A 474 5.54 -12.00 -28.17
CA VAL A 474 6.88 -12.28 -27.66
C VAL A 474 7.63 -13.10 -28.70
N VAL A 475 8.79 -12.63 -29.16
CA VAL A 475 9.59 -13.26 -30.22
C VAL A 475 10.95 -13.65 -29.67
N ASN A 476 11.38 -14.90 -29.85
CA ASN A 476 12.78 -15.29 -29.66
C ASN A 476 13.54 -15.13 -30.98
N LYS A 477 14.57 -14.29 -31.01
CA LYS A 477 15.37 -14.01 -32.22
C LYS A 477 16.36 -15.12 -32.56
N GLY A 478 16.69 -16.00 -31.62
CA GLY A 478 17.57 -17.15 -31.85
C GLY A 478 16.85 -18.32 -32.51
N THR A 479 15.60 -18.60 -32.12
CA THR A 479 14.82 -19.74 -32.63
C THR A 479 13.72 -19.36 -33.61
N ASN A 480 13.34 -18.07 -33.69
CA ASN A 480 12.22 -17.53 -34.47
C ASN A 480 10.82 -17.92 -33.95
N ASP A 481 10.74 -18.52 -32.75
CA ASP A 481 9.50 -18.87 -32.04
C ASP A 481 8.75 -17.63 -31.53
N LYS A 482 7.42 -17.71 -31.51
CA LYS A 482 6.52 -16.57 -31.34
C LYS A 482 5.29 -16.93 -30.52
N TYR A 483 5.08 -16.23 -29.40
CA TYR A 483 3.88 -16.35 -28.57
C TYR A 483 3.01 -15.10 -28.69
N SER A 484 1.72 -15.33 -28.91
CA SER A 484 0.69 -14.31 -29.09
C SER A 484 -0.11 -14.15 -27.79
N ILE A 485 0.01 -13.01 -27.12
CA ILE A 485 -0.55 -12.77 -25.78
C ILE A 485 -1.38 -11.49 -25.74
N ILE A 486 -2.56 -11.54 -25.11
CA ILE A 486 -3.34 -10.36 -24.74
C ILE A 486 -3.06 -10.00 -23.29
N VAL A 487 -2.77 -8.73 -23.02
CA VAL A 487 -2.51 -8.25 -21.66
C VAL A 487 -3.61 -7.27 -21.26
N HIS A 488 -4.27 -7.53 -20.11
CA HIS A 488 -5.31 -6.68 -19.55
C HIS A 488 -4.79 -5.81 -18.40
N THR A 489 -4.26 -4.64 -18.77
CA THR A 489 -3.72 -3.63 -17.85
C THR A 489 -4.84 -2.89 -17.12
N PRO A 490 -4.88 -2.85 -15.77
CA PRO A 490 -5.75 -1.94 -15.01
C PRO A 490 -5.24 -0.50 -15.03
N HIS A 491 -6.14 0.46 -15.22
CA HIS A 491 -5.90 1.89 -15.20
C HIS A 491 -6.55 2.47 -13.95
N ARG A 492 -5.77 3.18 -13.12
CA ARG A 492 -6.22 3.62 -11.78
C ARG A 492 -6.30 5.14 -11.64
N ALA A 493 -5.28 5.87 -12.11
CA ALA A 493 -5.23 7.32 -11.98
C ALA A 493 -4.32 7.96 -13.06
N LYS A 494 -4.38 9.30 -13.17
CA LYS A 494 -3.54 10.11 -14.05
C LYS A 494 -2.80 11.19 -13.26
N GLY A 495 -1.58 11.50 -13.67
CA GLY A 495 -0.82 12.67 -13.22
C GLY A 495 -0.77 13.75 -14.31
N PRO A 496 0.00 14.85 -14.10
CA PRO A 496 0.08 15.95 -15.06
C PRO A 496 0.53 15.55 -16.47
N GLY A 497 1.33 14.48 -16.61
CA GLY A 497 1.87 14.02 -17.88
C GLY A 497 1.09 12.87 -18.57
N GLY A 498 0.08 12.28 -17.94
CA GLY A 498 -0.61 11.09 -18.47
C GLY A 498 -0.98 10.05 -17.41
N GLU A 499 -1.07 8.78 -17.81
CA GLU A 499 -1.34 7.67 -16.88
C GLU A 499 -0.20 7.53 -15.86
N VAL A 500 -0.53 7.26 -14.58
CA VAL A 500 0.47 7.05 -13.52
C VAL A 500 0.30 5.67 -12.89
N VAL A 501 1.39 4.93 -12.81
CA VAL A 501 1.52 3.71 -12.00
C VAL A 501 2.14 4.12 -10.65
N MET A 502 1.41 3.96 -9.56
CA MET A 502 1.88 4.31 -8.22
C MET A 502 2.61 3.12 -7.59
N GLU A 503 3.88 3.29 -7.27
CA GLU A 503 4.75 2.24 -6.71
C GLU A 503 5.23 2.66 -5.33
N ALA A 504 4.72 1.98 -4.30
CA ALA A 504 5.11 2.24 -2.91
C ALA A 504 6.45 1.60 -2.58
N VAL A 505 7.35 2.36 -1.93
CA VAL A 505 8.66 1.91 -1.45
C VAL A 505 8.67 2.01 0.08
N PRO A 506 8.43 0.91 0.81
CA PRO A 506 8.45 0.89 2.27
C PRO A 506 9.87 1.11 2.80
N GLU A 507 10.10 2.21 3.48
CA GLU A 507 11.39 2.57 4.06
C GLU A 507 11.42 2.22 5.55
N TYR A 508 12.56 1.68 6.01
CA TYR A 508 12.75 1.24 7.40
C TYR A 508 13.99 1.85 8.08
N GLN A 509 14.90 2.48 7.33
CA GLN A 509 16.20 2.99 7.82
C GLN A 509 16.53 4.41 7.30
N LEU A 510 15.52 5.29 7.21
CA LEU A 510 15.62 6.66 6.69
C LEU A 510 16.70 7.53 7.37
N GLU A 511 17.07 7.21 8.60
CA GLU A 511 18.19 7.88 9.30
C GLU A 511 19.58 7.50 8.76
N LEU A 512 19.70 6.43 7.96
CA LEU A 512 20.93 5.94 7.35
C LEU A 512 20.95 6.15 5.82
N GLY A 513 19.80 6.07 5.16
CA GLY A 513 19.66 6.30 3.71
C GLY A 513 18.33 5.77 3.16
N ALA A 514 18.20 5.80 1.83
CA ALA A 514 17.01 5.31 1.12
C ALA A 514 17.24 3.88 0.61
N SER A 515 16.24 3.01 0.69
CA SER A 515 16.34 1.62 0.23
C SER A 515 16.54 1.54 -1.29
N GLU A 516 17.49 0.72 -1.74
CA GLU A 516 17.81 0.47 -3.14
C GLU A 516 16.72 -0.43 -3.76
N LEU A 517 16.16 -0.03 -4.91
CA LEU A 517 15.12 -0.84 -5.58
C LEU A 517 15.76 -2.15 -6.10
N PRO A 518 15.24 -3.33 -5.72
CA PRO A 518 15.82 -4.59 -6.17
C PRO A 518 15.66 -4.78 -7.69
N PRO A 519 16.63 -5.42 -8.39
CA PRO A 519 16.55 -5.63 -9.84
C PRO A 519 15.29 -6.35 -10.33
N HIS A 520 14.69 -7.21 -9.49
CA HIS A 520 13.43 -7.88 -9.80
C HIS A 520 12.22 -6.92 -9.79
N THR A 521 12.20 -5.96 -8.87
CA THR A 521 11.19 -4.89 -8.83
C THR A 521 11.43 -3.88 -9.96
N VAL A 522 12.69 -3.60 -10.31
CA VAL A 522 13.04 -2.81 -11.51
C VAL A 522 12.54 -3.47 -12.80
N ARG A 523 12.61 -4.81 -12.93
CA ARG A 523 11.93 -5.53 -14.04
C ARG A 523 10.40 -5.41 -14.01
N SER A 524 9.82 -5.56 -12.82
CA SER A 524 8.36 -5.44 -12.60
C SER A 524 7.87 -4.06 -13.04
N GLN A 525 8.62 -3.00 -12.71
CA GLN A 525 8.40 -1.62 -13.13
C GLN A 525 8.66 -1.39 -14.63
N ALA A 526 9.76 -1.92 -15.19
CA ALA A 526 10.05 -1.85 -16.62
C ALA A 526 8.89 -2.42 -17.46
N LEU A 527 8.38 -3.58 -17.07
CA LEU A 527 7.25 -4.24 -17.73
C LEU A 527 5.96 -3.40 -17.64
N ALA A 528 5.68 -2.81 -16.47
CA ALA A 528 4.54 -1.93 -16.28
C ALA A 528 4.55 -0.70 -17.20
N LEU A 529 5.74 -0.16 -17.51
CA LEU A 529 5.95 0.90 -18.50
C LEU A 529 5.87 0.40 -19.95
N MET A 530 6.51 -0.72 -20.29
CA MET A 530 6.45 -1.31 -21.64
C MET A 530 5.00 -1.56 -22.07
N LEU A 531 4.16 -2.08 -21.16
CA LEU A 531 2.74 -2.36 -21.43
C LEU A 531 1.88 -1.08 -21.56
N ARG A 532 2.37 0.09 -21.10
CA ARG A 532 1.64 1.36 -21.04
C ARG A 532 2.34 2.47 -21.84
N LYS A 533 1.93 2.62 -23.10
CA LYS A 533 2.31 3.79 -23.92
C LYS A 533 1.90 5.10 -23.20
N ASN A 534 2.88 5.97 -22.98
CA ASN A 534 2.73 7.29 -22.36
C ASN A 534 2.26 7.26 -20.88
N ALA A 535 2.62 6.22 -20.13
CA ALA A 535 2.55 6.25 -18.67
C ALA A 535 3.91 6.63 -18.04
N SER A 536 3.84 7.05 -16.78
CA SER A 536 4.98 7.23 -15.88
C SER A 536 4.82 6.41 -14.61
N ILE A 537 5.92 6.05 -13.96
CA ILE A 537 5.91 5.48 -12.61
C ILE A 537 6.07 6.61 -11.61
N LEU A 538 5.22 6.64 -10.59
CA LEU A 538 5.41 7.48 -9.40
C LEU A 538 5.93 6.58 -8.27
N ASN A 539 7.26 6.57 -8.09
CA ASN A 539 7.91 5.94 -6.95
C ASN A 539 7.68 6.83 -5.71
N VAL A 540 7.07 6.27 -4.66
CA VAL A 540 6.77 6.99 -3.41
C VAL A 540 7.47 6.29 -2.25
N ARG A 541 8.44 6.97 -1.64
CA ARG A 541 9.14 6.48 -0.45
C ARG A 541 8.33 6.82 0.79
N ILE A 542 8.01 5.81 1.60
CA ILE A 542 7.08 5.93 2.73
C ILE A 542 7.75 5.41 4.00
N ASP A 543 7.78 6.21 5.06
CA ASP A 543 8.26 5.75 6.38
C ASP A 543 7.32 4.68 6.93
N SER A 544 7.76 3.42 6.94
CA SER A 544 6.97 2.29 7.41
C SER A 544 6.61 2.38 8.90
N ALA A 545 7.33 3.20 9.68
CA ALA A 545 7.05 3.40 11.10
C ALA A 545 5.94 4.43 11.39
N THR A 546 5.58 5.29 10.43
CA THR A 546 4.63 6.41 10.62
C THR A 546 3.58 6.56 9.51
N GLY A 547 3.83 6.03 8.31
CA GLY A 547 3.02 6.28 7.11
C GLY A 547 3.33 7.59 6.39
N GLU A 548 4.35 8.34 6.83
CA GLU A 548 4.72 9.63 6.24
C GLU A 548 5.35 9.44 4.85
N ILE A 549 4.86 10.18 3.85
CA ILE A 549 5.48 10.26 2.52
C ILE A 549 6.77 11.08 2.65
N VAL A 550 7.89 10.51 2.23
CA VAL A 550 9.24 11.07 2.41
C VAL A 550 9.74 11.77 1.15
N THR A 551 9.57 11.12 0.00
CA THR A 551 9.84 11.67 -1.34
C THR A 551 8.89 11.04 -2.35
N THR A 552 8.55 11.81 -3.38
CA THR A 552 7.85 11.38 -4.60
C THR A 552 8.80 11.56 -5.79
N GLU A 553 8.82 10.59 -6.70
CA GLU A 553 9.75 10.55 -7.84
C GLU A 553 9.01 10.03 -9.07
N ALA A 554 8.84 10.89 -10.09
CA ALA A 554 8.12 10.56 -11.32
C ALA A 554 9.11 10.17 -12.43
N VAL A 555 9.12 8.89 -12.80
CA VAL A 555 10.05 8.32 -13.79
C VAL A 555 9.33 7.98 -15.09
N TYR A 556 9.86 8.45 -16.21
CA TYR A 556 9.36 8.19 -17.56
C TYR A 556 10.15 7.06 -18.23
N HIS A 557 9.56 6.43 -19.25
CA HIS A 557 10.14 5.25 -19.90
C HIS A 557 11.54 5.48 -20.48
N GLU A 558 11.81 6.64 -21.09
CA GLU A 558 13.11 6.94 -21.70
C GLU A 558 14.25 7.02 -20.67
N ASP A 559 14.02 7.71 -19.55
CA ASP A 559 14.99 7.78 -18.44
C ASP A 559 15.13 6.44 -17.72
N PHE A 560 14.02 5.72 -17.50
CA PHE A 560 14.04 4.39 -16.87
C PHE A 560 14.90 3.39 -17.66
N VAL A 561 14.72 3.33 -19.00
CA VAL A 561 15.50 2.44 -19.87
C VAL A 561 16.96 2.84 -19.92
N LYS A 562 17.26 4.14 -19.84
CA LYS A 562 18.63 4.69 -19.82
C LYS A 562 19.36 4.39 -18.50
N GLU A 563 18.68 4.40 -17.36
CA GLU A 563 19.27 4.08 -16.06
C GLU A 563 19.40 2.56 -15.81
N HIS A 564 18.46 1.76 -16.32
CA HIS A 564 18.35 0.32 -15.99
C HIS A 564 18.44 -0.60 -17.22
N SER A 565 19.17 -0.19 -18.26
CA SER A 565 19.23 -0.87 -19.57
C SER A 565 19.57 -2.36 -19.52
N ASP A 566 20.46 -2.76 -18.59
CA ASP A 566 20.88 -4.15 -18.34
C ASP A 566 19.74 -5.00 -17.77
N VAL A 567 19.00 -4.46 -16.79
CA VAL A 567 17.86 -5.11 -16.15
C VAL A 567 16.68 -5.20 -17.11
N VAL A 568 16.38 -4.11 -17.84
CA VAL A 568 15.27 -4.01 -18.80
C VAL A 568 15.40 -5.05 -19.92
N ALA A 569 16.61 -5.25 -20.46
CA ALA A 569 16.85 -6.19 -21.56
C ALA A 569 16.36 -7.63 -21.26
N SER A 570 16.42 -8.04 -19.98
CA SER A 570 16.03 -9.39 -19.54
C SER A 570 14.51 -9.63 -19.44
N VAL A 571 13.67 -8.59 -19.48
CA VAL A 571 12.21 -8.69 -19.30
C VAL A 571 11.56 -9.57 -20.37
N SER A 572 11.81 -9.27 -21.65
CA SER A 572 11.26 -10.04 -22.78
C SER A 572 11.68 -11.51 -22.75
N SER A 573 12.90 -11.80 -22.32
CA SER A 573 13.48 -13.15 -22.27
C SER A 573 12.90 -14.00 -21.15
N ARG A 574 12.62 -13.40 -19.99
CA ARG A 574 11.91 -14.06 -18.89
C ARG A 574 10.46 -14.35 -19.26
N LEU A 575 9.76 -13.39 -19.86
CA LEU A 575 8.40 -13.62 -20.37
C LEU A 575 8.36 -14.71 -21.43
N PHE A 576 9.29 -14.71 -22.40
CA PHE A 576 9.38 -15.79 -23.39
C PHE A 576 9.57 -17.15 -22.72
N THR A 577 10.54 -17.26 -21.80
CA THR A 577 10.84 -18.53 -21.10
C THR A 577 9.62 -19.02 -20.31
N ALA A 578 8.90 -18.13 -19.62
CA ALA A 578 7.72 -18.52 -18.87
C ALA A 578 6.55 -18.96 -19.77
N LEU A 579 6.33 -18.31 -20.93
CA LEU A 579 5.24 -18.69 -21.85
C LEU A 579 5.55 -20.00 -22.58
N ASP A 580 6.80 -20.21 -23.00
CA ASP A 580 7.34 -21.46 -23.58
C ASP A 580 7.07 -22.66 -22.66
N GLN A 581 7.43 -22.55 -21.38
CA GLN A 581 7.23 -23.63 -20.40
C GLN A 581 5.76 -23.87 -19.99
N LEU A 582 4.84 -23.00 -20.43
CA LEU A 582 3.39 -23.17 -20.27
C LEU A 582 2.70 -23.62 -21.57
N GLN A 583 3.44 -23.77 -22.68
CA GLN A 583 2.92 -24.30 -23.93
C GLN A 583 2.59 -25.80 -23.80
N GLY A 584 1.48 -26.23 -24.38
CA GLY A 584 1.12 -27.65 -24.46
C GLY A 584 0.57 -28.26 -23.16
N LEU A 585 0.32 -27.46 -22.12
CA LEU A 585 -0.47 -27.88 -20.97
C LEU A 585 -1.88 -28.31 -21.40
N LEU A 586 -2.40 -29.36 -20.76
CA LEU A 586 -3.76 -29.87 -21.02
C LEU A 586 -4.82 -28.94 -20.39
N PRO A 587 -6.04 -28.88 -20.93
CA PRO A 587 -7.14 -28.13 -20.34
C PRO A 587 -7.38 -28.45 -18.85
N GLY A 588 -7.59 -27.41 -18.03
CA GLY A 588 -7.78 -27.54 -16.58
C GLY A 588 -7.25 -26.34 -15.79
N HIS A 589 -7.47 -26.36 -14.47
CA HIS A 589 -7.02 -25.33 -13.53
C HIS A 589 -5.73 -25.75 -12.84
N TYR A 590 -4.75 -24.85 -12.78
CA TYR A 590 -3.41 -25.04 -12.24
C TYR A 590 -3.07 -23.91 -11.28
N VAL A 591 -2.05 -24.13 -10.45
CA VAL A 591 -1.44 -23.08 -9.61
C VAL A 591 0.05 -23.03 -9.87
N LEU A 592 0.59 -21.84 -10.07
CA LEU A 592 2.03 -21.62 -10.22
C LEU A 592 2.56 -20.91 -8.98
N GLN A 593 3.43 -21.59 -8.22
CA GLN A 593 4.06 -21.09 -7.01
C GLN A 593 5.51 -20.72 -7.29
N HIS A 594 5.98 -19.57 -6.81
CA HIS A 594 7.40 -19.28 -6.73
C HIS A 594 7.82 -19.01 -5.28
N GLU A 595 8.99 -19.51 -4.91
CA GLU A 595 9.65 -19.24 -3.63
C GLU A 595 11.13 -18.98 -3.83
N LEU A 596 11.71 -18.15 -2.95
CA LEU A 596 13.14 -17.80 -2.96
C LEU A 596 14.08 -19.02 -2.95
N ALA A 597 13.65 -20.13 -2.32
CA ALA A 597 14.39 -21.38 -2.27
C ALA A 597 14.56 -22.07 -3.64
N HIS A 598 13.74 -21.72 -4.63
CA HIS A 598 13.77 -22.30 -5.98
C HIS A 598 14.55 -21.44 -6.99
N GLY A 599 15.05 -20.27 -6.58
CA GLY A 599 15.85 -19.37 -7.43
C GLY A 599 15.08 -18.87 -8.64
N ASN A 600 15.58 -19.12 -9.85
CA ASN A 600 14.92 -18.71 -11.10
C ASN A 600 13.77 -19.66 -11.55
N ASN A 601 13.19 -20.44 -10.65
CA ASN A 601 12.16 -21.44 -11.01
C ASN A 601 10.85 -21.23 -10.23
N ALA A 602 9.76 -21.68 -10.82
CA ALA A 602 8.46 -21.85 -10.18
C ALA A 602 8.04 -23.33 -10.21
N ILE A 603 7.15 -23.72 -9.29
CA ILE A 603 6.53 -25.05 -9.25
C ILE A 603 5.12 -24.92 -9.81
N LEU A 604 4.82 -25.72 -10.84
CA LEU A 604 3.49 -25.87 -11.40
C LEU A 604 2.77 -27.02 -10.72
N TYR A 605 1.56 -26.75 -10.24
CA TYR A 605 0.66 -27.71 -9.60
C TYR A 605 -0.58 -27.97 -10.46
N ARG A 606 -1.01 -29.23 -10.56
CA ARG A 606 -2.19 -29.70 -11.31
C ARG A 606 -3.23 -30.32 -10.38
N PRO A 607 -4.54 -30.23 -10.67
CA PRO A 607 -5.58 -30.59 -9.71
C PRO A 607 -5.70 -32.11 -9.61
N VAL A 608 -5.84 -32.65 -8.40
CA VAL A 608 -5.96 -34.10 -8.14
C VAL A 608 -6.95 -34.36 -7.00
N PRO A 609 -7.96 -35.23 -7.18
CA PRO A 609 -8.85 -35.63 -6.10
C PRO A 609 -8.08 -36.40 -5.02
N GLY A 610 -8.04 -35.85 -3.80
CA GLY A 610 -7.48 -36.52 -2.61
C GLY A 610 -5.96 -36.73 -2.60
N GLY A 611 -5.19 -36.00 -3.41
CA GLY A 611 -3.73 -36.16 -3.49
C GLY A 611 -2.95 -35.39 -2.43
N ASP A 612 -1.85 -35.99 -1.95
CA ASP A 612 -0.83 -35.30 -1.14
C ASP A 612 -0.13 -34.20 -1.98
N GLY A 613 -0.20 -32.95 -1.54
CA GLY A 613 0.39 -31.83 -2.26
C GLY A 613 -0.10 -30.46 -1.76
N LEU A 614 -0.46 -29.57 -2.69
CA LEU A 614 -0.94 -28.22 -2.38
C LEU A 614 -2.47 -28.22 -2.23
N THR A 615 -2.96 -27.91 -1.04
CA THR A 615 -4.39 -27.66 -0.79
C THR A 615 -4.65 -26.15 -0.72
N LEU A 616 -5.68 -25.67 -1.44
CA LEU A 616 -6.15 -24.28 -1.35
C LEU A 616 -7.02 -24.10 -0.11
N ASN A 617 -6.36 -24.05 1.05
CA ASN A 617 -6.93 -23.69 2.33
C ASN A 617 -6.48 -22.26 2.68
N PHE A 618 -7.43 -21.33 2.86
CA PHE A 618 -7.16 -19.90 3.00
C PHE A 618 -7.18 -19.47 4.47
N GLU A 619 -6.00 -19.47 5.11
CA GLU A 619 -5.84 -19.24 6.55
C GLU A 619 -5.07 -17.94 6.84
N CYS A 620 -5.75 -16.78 6.89
CA CYS A 620 -5.09 -15.51 7.25
C CYS A 620 -4.63 -15.44 8.73
N ALA A 621 -5.03 -16.41 9.56
CA ALA A 621 -4.51 -16.60 10.91
C ALA A 621 -3.17 -17.37 10.95
N THR A 622 -2.88 -18.18 9.92
CA THR A 622 -1.70 -19.05 9.86
C THR A 622 -0.60 -18.37 9.07
N LEU A 623 0.61 -18.27 9.64
CA LEU A 623 1.75 -17.68 8.97
C LEU A 623 2.28 -18.58 7.85
N ALA A 624 2.56 -17.98 6.69
CA ALA A 624 3.15 -18.66 5.52
C ALA A 624 4.60 -19.12 5.75
N ASP A 625 5.26 -18.56 6.78
CA ASP A 625 6.59 -18.92 7.26
C ASP A 625 6.53 -19.07 8.80
N ALA A 626 6.97 -20.21 9.33
CA ALA A 626 6.97 -20.48 10.77
C ALA A 626 7.95 -19.60 11.60
N ASP A 627 8.74 -18.76 10.93
CA ASP A 627 9.61 -17.74 11.53
C ASP A 627 9.67 -16.52 10.60
N GLU A 628 8.76 -15.56 10.80
CA GLU A 628 8.76 -14.29 10.06
C GLU A 628 10.12 -13.58 10.10
N ALA A 629 10.90 -13.77 11.17
CA ALA A 629 12.19 -13.11 11.30
C ALA A 629 13.17 -13.51 10.19
N LYS A 630 13.02 -14.70 9.57
CA LYS A 630 13.75 -15.09 8.35
C LYS A 630 13.69 -14.03 7.26
N SER A 631 12.50 -13.51 6.97
CA SER A 631 12.25 -12.53 5.90
C SER A 631 13.04 -11.23 6.09
N VAL A 632 13.42 -10.91 7.34
CA VAL A 632 14.20 -9.71 7.71
C VAL A 632 15.61 -10.04 8.21
N ARG A 633 16.13 -11.27 8.04
CA ARG A 633 17.52 -11.58 8.43
C ARG A 633 18.52 -10.83 7.56
N ALA A 634 18.21 -10.66 6.28
CA ALA A 634 18.96 -9.80 5.38
C ALA A 634 18.59 -8.32 5.63
N PRO A 635 19.56 -7.40 5.74
CA PRO A 635 19.29 -5.97 5.69
C PRO A 635 18.87 -5.54 4.28
N PRO A 636 18.00 -4.53 4.13
CA PRO A 636 17.79 -3.88 2.85
C PRO A 636 19.11 -3.28 2.35
N THR A 637 19.39 -3.38 1.05
CA THR A 637 20.49 -2.63 0.44
C THR A 637 20.13 -1.15 0.45
N ILE A 638 21.06 -0.30 0.89
CA ILE A 638 20.84 1.15 1.02
C ILE A 638 21.49 1.85 -0.17
N SER A 639 20.76 2.73 -0.85
CA SER A 639 21.22 3.53 -1.98
C SER A 639 21.74 4.92 -1.53
N PRO A 640 22.64 5.56 -2.30
CA PRO A 640 23.06 6.94 -2.06
C PRO A 640 22.06 7.97 -2.60
N ALA A 641 20.78 7.61 -2.73
CA ALA A 641 19.74 8.55 -3.18
C ALA A 641 19.60 9.72 -2.19
N LEU A 642 19.33 10.91 -2.72
CA LEU A 642 19.14 12.10 -1.91
C LEU A 642 17.81 12.01 -1.16
N LEU A 643 17.76 12.57 0.06
CA LEU A 643 16.58 12.59 0.92
C LEU A 643 16.49 13.96 1.61
N PRO A 644 15.30 14.39 2.07
CA PRO A 644 15.13 15.63 2.83
C PRO A 644 16.13 15.77 3.99
N ILE A 645 16.41 14.65 4.66
CA ILE A 645 17.28 14.55 5.83
C ILE A 645 18.76 14.87 5.52
N HIS A 646 19.23 14.55 4.30
CA HIS A 646 20.58 14.85 3.83
C HIS A 646 20.75 16.36 3.59
N LYS A 647 19.77 16.98 2.91
CA LYS A 647 19.73 18.43 2.64
C LYS A 647 19.68 19.24 3.93
N TYR A 648 18.77 18.88 4.85
CA TYR A 648 18.60 19.53 6.15
C TYR A 648 19.85 19.44 7.05
N ARG A 649 20.49 18.26 7.11
CA ARG A 649 21.69 18.06 7.95
C ARG A 649 23.00 18.52 7.30
N ARG A 650 22.99 18.80 6.00
CA ARG A 650 24.17 19.11 5.17
C ARG A 650 25.23 17.99 5.22
N ILE A 651 24.75 16.75 5.20
CA ILE A 651 25.55 15.51 5.16
C ILE A 651 25.24 14.78 3.85
N LEU A 652 26.25 14.18 3.23
CA LEU A 652 26.09 13.44 1.98
C LEU A 652 25.34 12.11 2.20
N PRO A 653 24.55 11.63 1.21
CA PRO A 653 23.93 10.30 1.26
C PRO A 653 24.95 9.18 1.52
N CYS A 654 24.61 8.26 2.42
CA CYS A 654 25.49 7.15 2.80
C CYS A 654 26.94 7.58 3.18
N ALA A 655 27.13 8.72 3.84
CA ALA A 655 28.42 9.16 4.37
C ALA A 655 28.43 9.21 5.91
N PHE A 656 29.62 9.11 6.51
CA PHE A 656 29.76 9.37 7.94
C PHE A 656 29.62 10.88 8.24
N THR A 657 29.53 11.23 9.52
CA THR A 657 29.37 12.63 9.90
C THR A 657 30.68 13.43 9.75
N PRO A 658 30.65 14.65 9.18
CA PRO A 658 31.78 15.58 9.26
C PRO A 658 31.81 16.33 10.61
N TYR A 659 30.90 16.04 11.55
CA TYR A 659 30.69 16.80 12.78
C TYR A 659 31.07 16.00 14.05
N PRO A 660 32.15 16.37 14.78
CA PRO A 660 32.61 15.62 15.96
C PRO A 660 31.61 15.48 17.10
N ASN A 661 30.60 16.36 17.17
CA ASN A 661 29.54 16.30 18.19
C ASN A 661 28.49 15.20 17.96
N GLN A 662 28.50 14.52 16.81
CA GLN A 662 27.61 13.41 16.44
C GLN A 662 28.25 12.02 16.63
N LEU A 663 29.49 11.96 17.10
CA LEU A 663 30.16 10.72 17.53
C LEU A 663 29.62 10.23 18.88
N PRO A 664 29.78 8.94 19.23
CA PRO A 664 29.60 8.45 20.58
C PRO A 664 30.41 9.30 21.58
N ARG A 665 29.72 9.94 22.52
CA ARG A 665 30.41 10.57 23.65
C ARG A 665 30.94 9.47 24.56
N GLU A 666 32.22 9.54 24.88
CA GLU A 666 32.80 8.66 25.90
C GLU A 666 31.97 8.74 27.20
N PRO A 667 31.64 7.60 27.83
CA PRO A 667 30.84 7.59 29.04
C PRO A 667 31.64 8.21 30.19
N ARG A 668 31.37 9.49 30.50
CA ARG A 668 31.99 10.27 31.60
C ARG A 668 31.81 9.68 33.01
N ARG A 669 31.21 8.49 33.12
CA ARG A 669 31.18 7.64 34.31
C ARG A 669 31.40 6.20 33.83
N PRO A 670 32.21 5.39 34.52
CA PRO A 670 32.33 3.97 34.19
C PRO A 670 30.95 3.33 34.25
N ALA A 671 30.66 2.44 33.29
CA ALA A 671 29.34 1.82 33.18
C ALA A 671 28.99 1.09 34.49
N THR A 672 28.01 1.62 35.24
CA THR A 672 27.42 0.91 36.37
C THR A 672 26.93 -0.43 35.84
N ARG A 673 27.53 -1.54 36.34
CA ARG A 673 27.23 -2.92 35.93
C ARG A 673 25.75 -3.06 35.60
N GLN A 674 25.43 -3.44 34.36
CA GLN A 674 24.07 -3.76 33.98
C GLN A 674 23.53 -4.75 35.01
N LYS A 675 22.51 -4.35 35.77
CA LYS A 675 21.79 -5.29 36.62
C LYS A 675 21.23 -6.34 35.67
N THR A 676 21.61 -7.60 35.88
CA THR A 676 21.04 -8.74 35.14
C THR A 676 19.53 -8.60 35.10
N PRO A 677 18.86 -8.88 33.97
CA PRO A 677 17.41 -8.80 33.88
C PRO A 677 16.74 -9.50 35.08
N PRO A 678 15.68 -8.93 35.67
CA PRO A 678 15.01 -9.58 36.79
C PRO A 678 14.59 -10.98 36.35
N GLN A 679 15.11 -12.02 37.00
CA GLN A 679 14.71 -13.38 36.67
C GLN A 679 13.19 -13.47 36.84
N ALA A 680 12.50 -13.99 35.82
CA ALA A 680 11.07 -14.17 35.84
C ALA A 680 10.65 -14.86 37.15
N ILE A 681 9.57 -14.36 37.77
CA ILE A 681 9.15 -14.74 39.12
C ILE A 681 8.98 -16.26 39.17
N LYS A 682 9.94 -16.93 39.81
CA LYS A 682 9.93 -18.39 39.96
C LYS A 682 8.78 -18.79 40.87
N TRP A 683 7.65 -19.15 40.26
CA TRP A 683 6.51 -19.74 40.97
C TRP A 683 7.00 -20.84 41.92
N PRO A 684 6.59 -20.81 43.20
CA PRO A 684 7.07 -21.78 44.19
C PRO A 684 6.58 -23.17 43.79
N LYS A 685 7.52 -24.06 43.44
CA LYS A 685 7.21 -25.46 43.10
C LYS A 685 6.38 -26.09 44.23
N ARG A 686 5.16 -26.54 43.91
CA ARG A 686 4.30 -27.32 44.83
C ARG A 686 5.14 -28.43 45.46
N LYS A 687 5.26 -28.43 46.78
CA LYS A 687 5.94 -29.51 47.53
C LYS A 687 5.12 -30.80 47.39
N GLY A 688 5.53 -31.69 46.48
CA GLY A 688 4.97 -33.03 46.40
C GLY A 688 5.13 -33.76 47.73
N LYS A 689 4.04 -34.32 48.26
CA LYS A 689 4.08 -35.11 49.51
C LYS A 689 4.97 -36.34 49.29
N LYS A 690 6.09 -36.45 50.02
CA LYS A 690 6.88 -37.68 50.06
C LYS A 690 6.00 -38.82 50.60
N LYS A 691 5.76 -39.85 49.78
CA LYS A 691 5.14 -41.11 50.20
C LYS A 691 6.15 -41.81 51.13
N LYS A 692 5.81 -41.96 52.41
CA LYS A 692 6.70 -42.56 53.42
C LYS A 692 6.47 -44.07 53.46
N ASN A 693 7.28 -44.85 52.74
CA ASN A 693 7.32 -46.30 52.94
C ASN A 693 7.79 -46.59 54.37
N ASN A 694 7.14 -47.54 55.02
CA ASN A 694 7.47 -47.95 56.39
C ASN A 694 7.22 -49.45 56.53
N ASN A 695 8.10 -50.26 55.91
CA ASN A 695 8.15 -51.69 56.20
C ASN A 695 8.71 -51.87 57.61
N ASN A 696 8.00 -52.62 58.45
CA ASN A 696 8.63 -53.45 59.47
C ASN A 696 7.77 -54.72 59.63
N SER A 697 8.42 -55.84 59.95
CA SER A 697 7.84 -57.19 59.83
C SER A 697 7.61 -57.85 61.20
N ASN A 698 6.78 -58.90 61.20
CA ASN A 698 6.53 -59.86 62.30
C ASN A 698 5.73 -59.27 63.49
N ASN A 699 4.87 -60.00 64.20
CA ASN A 699 4.70 -61.46 64.41
C ASN A 699 3.21 -61.87 64.48
N ASN A 700 2.97 -63.18 64.37
CA ASN A 700 1.71 -63.93 64.60
C ASN A 700 0.53 -63.59 63.69
#